data_AF-A0A9D4TVF8-F1
#
_entry.id   AF-A0A9D4TVF8-F1
#
_cell.length_a   1.000
_cell.length_b   1.000
_cell.length_c   1.000
_cell.angle_alpha   90.00
_cell.angle_beta   90.00
_cell.angle_gamma   90.00
#
_symmetry.space_group_name_H-M   'P 1'
#
loop_
_entity.id
_entity.type
_entity.pdbx_description
1 polymer ?
#
loop_
_entity_poly.entity_id
_entity_poly.type
_entity_poly.pdbx_seq_one_letter_code
_entity_poly.pdbx_strand_id
1 'polypeptide(L)'
;MADSTPQGAGEGPSSSAAQSAAQQPDLTAHVERLEARAKALERLLVGKVEWAQMETAQHLQLLEAAVDNLEGTAKEAAARHGELLLAAKWLALELRGLDLLADHVKAVDALSKKLEAQVQEPFKAQQSCSSYETEMADDGFQDAVAAAVAPPLAEVAHDALASQQNTEAAQVQIVSLQPVAIVDHVCVLDEEALRSLVPDELGGSHRVELAEVQRTLTSVGEYFSKAGGSAANTTRGLAGLGVHTKLLGCRGFDEWGTLFSSSMKRAGVDVSGVLVKQGPTGRSCILSCGGQRTMRTCLSGCPRINPDELRADDFRGVPWVFLSAYCLYTPNLLERALDLAGAAGCSVAMDLASFEVVRSFHPAITALLERGAIDVCFCNEDEAAEVAGGAGSCPEAAIEYLAQHCKRLAVVTLGEKGCLIKERGSEEVIGLPACSGVKVTDTTGAGDLFAAGFLYGLLKGYPARRCGELGCIAGGAVVQTLGAEMGRDQWSWLHQRMHGRLAGEVVRDSAAAVQREMLACYSLIERKGRGVVYYGSARLKQDSPHWDRAVQLGRDVAQLLGCTTWSGGGPGMMEAATIGALSVGKPVGGIRIQREAGTTVRTASYLPADSQVFCRYLSSRKVALVDSGVRMKESDHTAYLFLPGGLGTMDELFEILTLVQLKKLGSSHPVPVVLIDYDGFYSGLLQFLRACDANGTVGAPELRDLIVAQDNAGVLQVLRSYYNLPSDGASHQPAASVYRASAYIRLGGDEQAAGSAGL
;
A
#
# COMPACT_ATOMS: atom_id res chain seq x y z
N MET A 1 -9.15 -15.41 -85.91
CA MET A 1 -8.95 -16.81 -85.48
C MET A 1 -8.60 -16.71 -84.00
N ALA A 2 -9.49 -17.05 -83.07
CA ALA A 2 -10.13 -18.35 -82.85
C ALA A 2 -9.10 -19.38 -82.31
N ASP A 3 -9.30 -20.04 -81.16
CA ASP A 3 -10.43 -19.92 -80.23
C ASP A 3 -10.14 -20.40 -78.79
N SER A 4 -11.10 -20.16 -77.90
CA SER A 4 -11.45 -20.92 -76.67
C SER A 4 -10.47 -21.06 -75.49
N THR A 5 -10.88 -20.48 -74.35
CA THR A 5 -10.66 -20.87 -72.93
C THR A 5 -11.32 -22.24 -72.59
N PRO A 6 -11.14 -22.91 -71.41
CA PRO A 6 -11.11 -22.29 -70.06
C PRO A 6 -10.38 -23.00 -68.87
N GLN A 7 -10.55 -22.41 -67.67
CA GLN A 7 -10.47 -22.99 -66.30
C GLN A 7 -9.12 -23.45 -65.69
N GLY A 8 -8.93 -23.17 -64.39
CA GLY A 8 -7.94 -23.84 -63.52
C GLY A 8 -7.23 -22.91 -62.50
N ALA A 9 -7.56 -23.01 -61.21
CA ALA A 9 -7.02 -22.19 -60.11
C ALA A 9 -5.55 -22.46 -59.75
N GLY A 10 -4.87 -21.49 -59.09
CA GLY A 10 -3.66 -21.76 -58.28
C GLY A 10 -2.64 -20.62 -58.10
N GLU A 11 -2.72 -19.91 -56.95
CA GLU A 11 -1.63 -19.24 -56.19
C GLU A 11 -0.66 -18.23 -56.88
N GLY A 12 0.26 -17.63 -56.10
CA GLY A 12 1.23 -16.58 -56.51
C GLY A 12 2.63 -17.12 -56.85
N PRO A 13 3.74 -16.32 -56.84
CA PRO A 13 3.94 -15.01 -56.19
C PRO A 13 4.70 -13.95 -57.05
N SER A 14 5.19 -12.86 -56.42
CA SER A 14 6.44 -12.06 -56.68
C SER A 14 6.99 -11.82 -58.11
N SER A 15 7.54 -10.65 -58.49
CA SER A 15 7.74 -9.35 -57.81
C SER A 15 8.26 -8.26 -58.79
N SER A 16 8.26 -7.00 -58.33
CA SER A 16 9.26 -5.94 -58.61
C SER A 16 9.59 -5.52 -60.07
N ALA A 17 9.19 -4.30 -60.43
CA ALA A 17 10.07 -3.34 -61.11
C ALA A 17 9.61 -1.87 -60.88
N ALA A 18 10.57 -0.98 -60.59
CA ALA A 18 10.53 0.49 -60.67
C ALA A 18 9.25 1.27 -60.24
N GLN A 19 9.36 2.01 -59.12
CA GLN A 19 9.57 3.47 -59.16
C GLN A 19 9.85 4.02 -57.74
N SER A 20 10.95 4.75 -57.57
CA SER A 20 11.33 5.40 -56.31
C SER A 20 11.62 6.88 -56.52
N ALA A 21 10.65 7.73 -56.16
CA ALA A 21 10.80 9.18 -56.08
C ALA A 21 10.34 9.65 -54.70
N ALA A 22 11.24 9.58 -53.73
CA ALA A 22 10.93 9.93 -52.34
C ALA A 22 10.78 11.45 -52.18
N GLN A 23 9.59 11.90 -51.78
CA GLN A 23 9.43 13.25 -51.23
C GLN A 23 10.10 13.29 -49.86
N GLN A 24 11.19 14.05 -49.72
CA GLN A 24 11.77 14.32 -48.41
C GLN A 24 10.80 15.20 -47.59
N PRO A 25 10.57 14.90 -46.30
CA PRO A 25 9.75 15.76 -45.45
C PRO A 25 10.45 17.09 -45.20
N ASP A 26 9.68 18.18 -45.19
CA ASP A 26 10.19 19.52 -44.87
C ASP A 26 10.64 19.59 -43.40
N LEU A 27 11.96 19.53 -43.22
CA LEU A 27 12.64 19.62 -41.93
C LEU A 27 12.44 20.99 -41.27
N THR A 28 12.35 22.08 -42.03
CA THR A 28 12.15 23.44 -41.49
C THR A 28 10.80 23.50 -40.79
N ALA A 29 9.74 23.07 -41.48
CA ALA A 29 8.40 22.98 -40.90
C ALA A 29 8.32 21.96 -39.74
N HIS A 30 9.27 21.03 -39.58
CA HIS A 30 9.34 20.16 -38.40
C HIS A 30 9.99 20.88 -37.21
N VAL A 31 11.11 21.57 -37.43
CA VAL A 31 11.83 22.35 -36.40
C VAL A 31 10.93 23.45 -35.81
N GLU A 32 10.23 24.23 -36.65
CA GLU A 32 9.29 25.28 -36.19
C GLU A 32 8.22 24.74 -35.22
N ARG A 33 7.69 23.53 -35.49
CA ARG A 33 6.71 22.87 -34.63
C ARG A 33 7.31 22.37 -33.32
N LEU A 34 8.59 21.98 -33.30
CA LEU A 34 9.30 21.64 -32.07
C LEU A 34 9.60 22.88 -31.22
N GLU A 35 10.06 23.98 -31.82
CA GLU A 35 10.30 25.24 -31.12
C GLU A 35 9.03 25.82 -30.48
N ALA A 36 7.91 25.82 -31.22
CA ALA A 36 6.62 26.27 -30.69
C ALA A 36 6.18 25.43 -29.48
N ARG A 37 6.44 24.11 -29.52
CA ARG A 37 6.12 23.16 -28.45
C ARG A 37 7.05 23.32 -27.24
N ALA A 38 8.32 23.63 -27.46
CA ALA A 38 9.29 23.96 -26.41
C ALA A 38 8.90 25.25 -25.68
N LYS A 39 8.57 26.33 -26.40
CA LYS A 39 8.11 27.62 -25.81
C LYS A 39 6.78 27.49 -25.07
N ALA A 40 5.92 26.53 -25.43
CA ALA A 40 4.72 26.21 -24.67
C ALA A 40 5.02 25.46 -23.37
N LEU A 41 5.96 24.51 -23.40
CA LEU A 41 6.46 23.79 -22.22
C LEU A 41 7.19 24.72 -21.23
N GLU A 42 8.03 25.62 -21.73
CA GLU A 42 8.74 26.65 -20.97
C GLU A 42 7.75 27.52 -20.16
N ARG A 43 6.69 28.04 -20.80
CA ARG A 43 5.64 28.82 -20.12
C ARG A 43 4.88 28.00 -19.07
N LEU A 44 4.62 26.72 -19.34
CA LEU A 44 3.98 25.79 -18.38
C LEU A 44 4.88 25.46 -17.19
N LEU A 45 6.19 25.43 -17.38
CA LEU A 45 7.17 25.22 -16.31
C LEU A 45 7.35 26.49 -15.47
N VAL A 46 7.50 27.67 -16.09
CA VAL A 46 7.57 28.96 -15.40
C VAL A 46 6.32 29.18 -14.54
N GLY A 47 5.12 29.01 -15.10
CA GLY A 47 3.88 29.18 -14.34
C GLY A 47 3.71 28.18 -13.17
N LYS A 48 4.32 26.99 -13.25
CA LYS A 48 4.39 26.05 -12.12
C LYS A 48 5.41 26.46 -11.06
N VAL A 49 6.54 27.03 -11.46
CA VAL A 49 7.56 27.55 -10.53
C VAL A 49 7.05 28.79 -9.81
N GLU A 50 6.40 29.73 -10.51
CA GLU A 50 5.75 30.91 -9.93
C GLU A 50 4.64 30.51 -8.94
N TRP A 51 3.81 29.53 -9.30
CA TRP A 51 2.77 28.99 -8.42
C TRP A 51 3.36 28.32 -7.17
N ALA A 52 4.39 27.49 -7.32
CA ALA A 52 5.07 26.85 -6.19
C ALA A 52 5.79 27.88 -5.28
N GLN A 53 6.34 28.96 -5.85
CA GLN A 53 6.90 30.08 -5.09
C GLN A 53 5.82 30.84 -4.31
N MET A 54 4.65 31.10 -4.90
CA MET A 54 3.49 31.68 -4.18
C MET A 54 3.01 30.79 -3.04
N GLU A 55 2.83 29.48 -3.28
CA GLU A 55 2.37 28.54 -2.25
C GLU A 55 3.42 28.36 -1.14
N THR A 56 4.71 28.35 -1.48
CA THR A 56 5.82 28.35 -0.49
C THR A 56 5.83 29.65 0.32
N ALA A 57 5.63 30.81 -0.31
CA ALA A 57 5.57 32.09 0.39
C ALA A 57 4.36 32.21 1.33
N GLN A 58 3.20 31.70 0.94
CA GLN A 58 2.04 31.61 1.84
C GLN A 58 2.30 30.68 3.03
N HIS A 59 2.91 29.52 2.82
CA HIS A 59 3.29 28.63 3.92
C HIS A 59 4.38 29.25 4.82
N LEU A 60 5.31 30.04 4.29
CA LEU A 60 6.27 30.80 5.09
C LEU A 60 5.56 31.84 5.97
N GLN A 61 4.65 32.65 5.40
CA GLN A 61 3.90 33.66 6.16
C GLN A 61 3.01 33.03 7.25
N LEU A 62 2.43 31.86 7.00
CA LEU A 62 1.68 31.10 8.00
C LEU A 62 2.59 30.53 9.11
N LEU A 63 3.82 30.15 8.78
CA LEU A 63 4.84 29.74 9.76
C LEU A 63 5.34 30.92 10.60
N GLU A 64 5.66 32.06 9.98
CA GLU A 64 6.07 33.28 10.67
C GLU A 64 4.97 33.77 11.62
N ALA A 65 3.71 33.87 11.15
CA ALA A 65 2.58 34.23 11.99
C ALA A 65 2.30 33.20 13.11
N ALA A 66 2.63 31.91 12.91
CA ALA A 66 2.55 30.90 13.96
C ALA A 66 3.70 30.99 14.98
N VAL A 67 4.85 31.54 14.60
CA VAL A 67 6.01 31.78 15.49
C VAL A 67 5.82 33.05 16.31
N ASP A 68 5.33 34.15 15.71
CA ASP A 68 5.09 35.41 16.43
C ASP A 68 3.97 35.28 17.48
N ASN A 69 3.07 34.30 17.35
CA ASN A 69 2.05 33.97 18.36
C ASN A 69 2.58 33.07 19.51
N LEU A 70 3.88 32.73 19.57
CA LEU A 70 4.47 31.90 20.63
C LEU A 70 5.01 32.69 21.84
N GLU A 71 4.56 33.93 22.07
CA GLU A 71 4.76 34.61 23.38
C GLU A 71 3.97 33.96 24.54
N GLY A 72 3.18 32.92 24.26
CA GLY A 72 2.59 32.01 25.24
C GLY A 72 3.63 31.18 26.01
N THR A 73 3.23 30.62 27.16
CA THR A 73 4.21 30.06 28.12
C THR A 73 5.05 28.91 27.54
N ALA A 74 6.34 28.86 27.93
CA ALA A 74 7.36 27.95 27.36
C ALA A 74 7.00 26.45 27.34
N LYS A 75 5.99 26.02 28.10
CA LYS A 75 5.48 24.64 28.10
C LYS A 75 4.76 24.27 26.81
N GLU A 76 4.11 25.23 26.15
CA GLU A 76 3.39 25.02 24.88
C GLU A 76 4.33 25.08 23.69
N ALA A 77 5.30 26.02 23.72
CA ALA A 77 6.39 26.09 22.75
C ALA A 77 7.18 24.77 22.67
N ALA A 78 7.56 24.20 23.82
CA ALA A 78 8.29 22.93 23.89
C ALA A 78 7.49 21.74 23.31
N ALA A 79 6.16 21.73 23.46
CA ALA A 79 5.31 20.66 22.94
C ALA A 79 5.19 20.69 21.40
N ARG A 80 5.08 21.89 20.81
CA ARG A 80 4.87 22.05 19.35
C ARG A 80 6.17 22.18 18.55
N HIS A 81 7.30 22.44 19.21
CA HIS A 81 8.61 22.54 18.57
C HIS A 81 8.97 21.30 17.73
N GLY A 82 8.68 20.09 18.24
CA GLY A 82 8.98 18.84 17.53
C GLY A 82 8.24 18.71 16.20
N GLU A 83 6.96 19.12 16.14
CA GLU A 83 6.13 19.06 14.93
C GLU A 83 6.56 20.12 13.90
N LEU A 84 6.82 21.35 14.36
CA LEU A 84 7.29 22.46 13.51
C LEU A 84 8.68 22.17 12.92
N LEU A 85 9.59 21.60 13.71
CA LEU A 85 10.92 21.20 13.25
C LEU A 85 10.85 20.04 12.23
N LEU A 86 9.87 19.13 12.37
CA LEU A 86 9.61 18.09 11.39
C LEU A 86 9.07 18.67 10.08
N ALA A 87 8.10 19.59 10.16
CA ALA A 87 7.52 20.27 9.00
C ALA A 87 8.57 21.08 8.22
N ALA A 88 9.40 21.86 8.92
CA ALA A 88 10.49 22.62 8.29
C ALA A 88 11.53 21.71 7.61
N LYS A 89 11.89 20.58 8.24
CA LYS A 89 12.83 19.59 7.66
C LYS A 89 12.23 18.83 6.48
N TRP A 90 10.91 18.59 6.48
CA TRP A 90 10.17 17.98 5.38
C TRP A 90 10.05 18.94 4.17
N LEU A 91 9.72 20.22 4.42
CA LEU A 91 9.70 21.26 3.39
C LEU A 91 11.09 21.47 2.76
N ALA A 92 12.15 21.47 3.58
CA ALA A 92 13.53 21.51 3.10
C ALA A 92 13.97 20.25 2.31
N LEU A 93 13.27 19.13 2.45
CA LEU A 93 13.47 17.91 1.66
C LEU A 93 12.74 17.97 0.32
N GLU A 94 11.50 18.48 0.27
CA GLU A 94 10.80 18.74 -1.00
C GLU A 94 11.53 19.80 -1.84
N LEU A 95 11.98 20.89 -1.22
CA LEU A 95 12.75 21.95 -1.89
C LEU A 95 14.10 21.46 -2.45
N ARG A 96 14.71 20.42 -1.85
CA ARG A 96 15.92 19.76 -2.39
C ARG A 96 15.66 18.87 -3.61
N GLY A 97 14.40 18.63 -3.98
CA GLY A 97 14.03 17.97 -5.23
C GLY A 97 14.04 18.90 -6.45
N LEU A 98 14.29 20.21 -6.26
CA LEU A 98 14.21 21.24 -7.28
C LEU A 98 15.39 22.21 -7.18
N ASP A 99 16.43 22.02 -8.01
CA ASP A 99 17.69 22.80 -8.06
C ASP A 99 17.55 24.32 -8.42
N LEU A 100 16.33 24.88 -8.33
CA LEU A 100 16.00 26.28 -8.63
C LEU A 100 15.72 27.13 -7.37
N LEU A 101 15.76 26.55 -6.17
CA LEU A 101 15.30 27.20 -4.92
C LEU A 101 16.38 27.33 -3.82
N ALA A 102 17.65 27.44 -4.22
CA ALA A 102 18.80 27.51 -3.31
C ALA A 102 18.69 28.61 -2.23
N ASP A 103 18.12 29.78 -2.54
CA ASP A 103 17.96 30.87 -1.56
C ASP A 103 16.80 30.65 -0.58
N HIS A 104 15.76 29.91 -0.99
CA HIS A 104 14.70 29.47 -0.06
C HIS A 104 15.23 28.39 0.91
N VAL A 105 16.11 27.50 0.44
CA VAL A 105 16.80 26.53 1.31
C VAL A 105 17.67 27.26 2.37
N LYS A 106 18.38 28.34 1.99
CA LYS A 106 19.10 29.19 2.95
C LYS A 106 18.16 29.87 3.96
N ALA A 107 17.01 30.37 3.50
CA ALA A 107 16.02 31.01 4.38
C ALA A 107 15.45 30.03 5.42
N VAL A 108 15.08 28.80 5.01
CA VAL A 108 14.56 27.75 5.92
C VAL A 108 15.65 27.26 6.89
N ASP A 109 16.89 27.11 6.45
CA ASP A 109 18.04 26.76 7.31
C ASP A 109 18.33 27.86 8.35
N ALA A 110 18.26 29.14 7.96
CA ALA A 110 18.36 30.27 8.87
C ALA A 110 17.20 30.32 9.88
N LEU A 111 15.97 30.03 9.44
CA LEU A 111 14.80 29.96 10.32
C LEU A 111 14.94 28.82 11.35
N SER A 112 15.39 27.64 10.91
CA SER A 112 15.65 26.49 11.79
C SER A 112 16.69 26.82 12.86
N LYS A 113 17.79 27.47 12.50
CA LYS A 113 18.85 27.89 13.43
C LYS A 113 18.37 28.95 14.42
N LYS A 114 17.49 29.87 14.00
CA LYS A 114 16.85 30.85 14.88
C LYS A 114 15.91 30.18 15.89
N LEU A 115 15.17 29.15 15.46
CA LEU A 115 14.30 28.33 16.30
C LEU A 115 15.10 27.54 17.35
N GLU A 116 16.22 26.92 16.93
CA GLU A 116 17.13 26.19 17.81
C GLU A 116 17.81 27.11 18.84
N ALA A 117 18.17 28.34 18.46
CA ALA A 117 18.73 29.33 19.38
C ALA A 117 17.72 29.78 20.45
N GLN A 118 16.47 30.08 20.07
CA GLN A 118 15.41 30.49 21.01
C GLN A 118 15.06 29.39 22.04
N VAL A 119 15.26 28.11 21.70
CA VAL A 119 15.06 26.99 22.63
C VAL A 119 16.23 26.79 23.60
N GLN A 120 17.44 27.29 23.29
CA GLN A 120 18.58 27.21 24.21
C GLN A 120 18.63 28.32 25.28
N GLU A 121 18.05 29.50 25.02
CA GLU A 121 18.01 30.61 25.99
C GLU A 121 17.40 30.21 27.36
N PRO A 122 16.22 29.54 27.45
CA PRO A 122 15.64 29.14 28.73
C PRO A 122 16.45 28.09 29.51
N PHE A 123 17.28 27.29 28.81
CA PHE A 123 18.01 26.18 29.43
C PHE A 123 19.39 26.57 29.96
N LYS A 124 20.01 27.65 29.45
CA LYS A 124 21.33 28.12 29.91
C LYS A 124 21.28 28.84 31.26
N ALA A 125 20.10 29.24 31.73
CA ALA A 125 19.89 29.86 33.04
C ALA A 125 20.06 28.90 34.25
N GLN A 126 20.27 27.59 34.04
CA GLN A 126 20.37 26.60 35.13
C GLN A 126 21.66 25.76 35.18
N GLN A 127 22.63 25.96 34.27
CA GLN A 127 23.92 25.25 34.32
C GLN A 127 25.14 26.18 34.13
N SER A 128 25.24 27.18 35.01
CA SER A 128 26.45 27.99 35.19
C SER A 128 27.41 27.37 36.20
N CYS A 129 28.19 26.36 35.79
CA CYS A 129 29.34 25.90 36.58
C CYS A 129 30.44 25.23 35.72
N SER A 130 31.49 26.01 35.40
CA SER A 130 32.89 25.60 35.08
C SER A 130 33.19 24.51 34.02
N SER A 131 34.15 24.66 33.11
CA SER A 131 35.06 25.78 32.75
C SER A 131 36.00 25.35 31.61
N TYR A 132 36.54 26.33 30.86
CA TYR A 132 37.55 26.21 29.79
C TYR A 132 37.03 25.60 28.47
N GLU A 133 37.21 26.17 27.26
CA GLU A 133 38.33 26.93 26.61
C GLU A 133 39.52 26.02 26.23
N THR A 134 40.17 26.10 25.05
CA THR A 134 39.91 26.70 23.71
C THR A 134 40.81 25.89 22.69
N GLU A 135 41.16 26.20 21.42
CA GLU A 135 41.00 27.34 20.47
C GLU A 135 41.30 26.90 19.01
N MET A 136 40.84 27.66 18.00
CA MET A 136 41.39 27.78 16.61
C MET A 136 41.41 26.53 15.67
N ALA A 137 41.50 26.65 14.32
CA ALA A 137 41.10 27.67 13.34
C ALA A 137 41.26 27.09 11.89
N ASP A 138 40.68 27.78 10.89
CA ASP A 138 41.13 28.06 9.50
C ASP A 138 41.81 26.98 8.59
N ASP A 139 41.73 27.03 7.25
CA ASP A 139 40.77 27.64 6.28
C ASP A 139 41.10 27.13 4.84
N GLY A 140 40.16 27.26 3.89
CA GLY A 140 40.44 27.49 2.46
C GLY A 140 40.74 26.32 1.49
N PHE A 141 40.54 26.61 0.20
CA PHE A 141 40.97 25.90 -1.04
C PHE A 141 40.50 24.42 -1.19
N GLN A 142 39.65 24.02 -2.14
CA GLN A 142 39.37 24.52 -3.51
C GLN A 142 40.60 24.65 -4.41
N ASP A 143 40.94 23.63 -5.20
CA ASP A 143 41.14 23.78 -6.67
C ASP A 143 41.26 22.42 -7.41
N ALA A 144 41.23 22.46 -8.75
CA ALA A 144 41.39 21.32 -9.69
C ALA A 144 40.37 20.15 -9.53
N VAL A 145 39.33 19.95 -10.34
CA VAL A 145 39.10 20.22 -11.79
C VAL A 145 40.01 19.41 -12.74
N ALA A 146 39.38 18.40 -13.37
CA ALA A 146 39.66 17.79 -14.69
C ALA A 146 40.95 16.97 -14.93
N ALA A 147 40.82 15.63 -14.87
CA ALA A 147 41.28 14.66 -15.90
C ALA A 147 40.77 13.23 -15.60
N ALA A 148 40.40 12.35 -16.55
CA ALA A 148 39.95 12.55 -17.93
C ALA A 148 39.17 11.31 -18.48
N VAL A 149 37.98 11.55 -19.05
CA VAL A 149 37.33 10.92 -20.23
C VAL A 149 37.62 9.44 -20.62
N ALA A 150 36.55 8.62 -20.65
CA ALA A 150 36.34 7.48 -21.58
C ALA A 150 34.81 7.15 -21.68
N PRO A 151 34.28 6.37 -22.66
CA PRO A 151 33.06 6.74 -23.41
C PRO A 151 31.72 6.08 -22.99
N PRO A 152 30.57 6.54 -23.52
CA PRO A 152 29.23 6.25 -22.96
C PRO A 152 28.49 5.01 -23.53
N LEU A 153 27.65 4.41 -22.67
CA LEU A 153 26.75 3.27 -22.94
C LEU A 153 25.43 3.71 -23.63
N ALA A 154 25.50 4.31 -24.81
CA ALA A 154 24.32 4.90 -25.47
C ALA A 154 23.30 3.88 -26.02
N GLU A 155 23.73 2.71 -26.49
CA GLU A 155 22.92 1.85 -27.38
C GLU A 155 22.05 0.78 -26.69
N VAL A 156 22.19 0.58 -25.37
CA VAL A 156 21.34 -0.37 -24.60
C VAL A 156 20.24 0.34 -23.81
N ALA A 157 20.33 1.67 -23.67
CA ALA A 157 19.41 2.47 -22.88
C ALA A 157 18.03 2.69 -23.56
N HIS A 158 17.99 2.66 -24.90
CA HIS A 158 16.86 3.18 -25.67
C HIS A 158 15.55 2.38 -25.51
N ASP A 159 15.60 1.04 -25.53
CA ASP A 159 14.41 0.20 -25.38
C ASP A 159 13.88 0.19 -23.93
N ALA A 160 14.77 0.34 -22.93
CA ALA A 160 14.38 0.37 -21.52
C ALA A 160 13.73 1.71 -21.11
N LEU A 161 14.26 2.84 -21.60
CA LEU A 161 13.70 4.17 -21.28
C LEU A 161 12.40 4.45 -22.05
N ALA A 162 12.22 3.88 -23.24
CA ALA A 162 10.95 3.94 -23.96
C ALA A 162 9.77 3.39 -23.13
N SER A 163 9.98 2.37 -22.29
CA SER A 163 8.93 1.83 -21.41
C SER A 163 8.66 2.64 -20.15
N GLN A 164 9.48 3.66 -19.83
CA GLN A 164 9.34 4.48 -18.61
C GLN A 164 8.83 5.91 -18.85
N GLN A 165 8.75 6.36 -20.11
CA GLN A 165 8.19 7.68 -20.43
C GLN A 165 6.70 7.67 -20.78
N ASN A 166 6.04 6.51 -20.79
CA ASN A 166 4.59 6.41 -21.03
C ASN A 166 3.78 6.36 -19.72
N THR A 167 3.97 7.35 -18.86
CA THR A 167 3.04 7.65 -17.75
C THR A 167 1.77 8.31 -18.29
N GLU A 168 0.98 7.53 -19.04
CA GLU A 168 -0.45 7.79 -19.13
C GLU A 168 -1.01 7.81 -17.71
N ALA A 169 -1.68 8.91 -17.33
CA ALA A 169 -2.34 8.99 -16.04
C ALA A 169 -3.43 7.90 -15.98
N ALA A 170 -3.29 6.96 -15.05
CA ALA A 170 -4.04 5.71 -15.03
C ALA A 170 -5.56 5.98 -15.17
N GLN A 171 -6.11 5.55 -16.32
CA GLN A 171 -7.39 6.00 -16.82
C GLN A 171 -8.53 5.68 -15.84
N VAL A 172 -9.35 6.69 -15.54
CA VAL A 172 -10.50 6.53 -14.63
C VAL A 172 -11.47 5.50 -15.19
N GLN A 173 -11.70 4.44 -14.41
CA GLN A 173 -12.51 3.29 -14.81
C GLN A 173 -13.98 3.45 -14.39
N ILE A 174 -14.21 4.08 -13.23
CA ILE A 174 -15.55 4.46 -12.75
C ILE A 174 -15.58 5.92 -12.31
N VAL A 175 -16.60 6.65 -12.78
CA VAL A 175 -16.99 7.96 -12.25
C VAL A 175 -18.29 7.81 -11.46
N SER A 176 -18.33 8.34 -10.25
CA SER A 176 -19.52 8.27 -9.38
C SER A 176 -20.06 9.65 -9.05
N LEU A 177 -21.37 9.78 -8.90
CA LEU A 177 -22.03 11.05 -8.55
C LEU A 177 -22.59 11.03 -7.13
N GLN A 178 -21.97 11.78 -6.22
CA GLN A 178 -22.44 12.01 -4.84
C GLN A 178 -22.85 13.50 -4.73
N PRO A 179 -24.15 13.84 -4.83
CA PRO A 179 -24.60 15.21 -5.11
C PRO A 179 -24.21 16.21 -4.01
N VAL A 180 -24.27 15.75 -2.76
CA VAL A 180 -23.82 16.43 -1.54
C VAL A 180 -22.89 15.47 -0.81
N ALA A 181 -21.70 15.91 -0.44
CA ALA A 181 -20.79 15.19 0.45
C ALA A 181 -21.42 15.06 1.85
N ILE A 182 -21.33 13.86 2.45
CA ILE A 182 -21.97 13.54 3.73
C ILE A 182 -20.91 13.03 4.70
N VAL A 183 -20.95 13.49 5.96
CA VAL A 183 -20.27 12.86 7.09
C VAL A 183 -21.29 12.05 7.89
N ASP A 184 -20.98 10.79 8.10
CA ASP A 184 -21.75 9.87 8.92
C ASP A 184 -21.22 9.91 10.36
N HIS A 185 -22.10 10.25 11.31
CA HIS A 185 -21.88 10.12 12.74
C HIS A 185 -22.55 8.82 13.19
N VAL A 186 -21.75 7.82 13.56
CA VAL A 186 -22.23 6.49 13.92
C VAL A 186 -22.42 6.41 15.43
N CYS A 187 -23.65 6.12 15.84
CA CYS A 187 -24.10 6.01 17.22
C CYS A 187 -24.55 4.55 17.46
N VAL A 188 -24.04 3.90 18.50
CA VAL A 188 -24.43 2.53 18.86
C VAL A 188 -25.44 2.58 20.01
N LEU A 189 -26.62 2.00 19.81
CA LEU A 189 -27.76 2.12 20.72
C LEU A 189 -28.36 0.75 21.07
N ASP A 190 -28.99 0.67 22.25
CA ASP A 190 -30.00 -0.33 22.56
C ASP A 190 -31.38 0.08 21.99
N GLU A 191 -32.38 -0.81 22.13
CA GLU A 191 -33.71 -0.56 21.58
C GLU A 191 -34.50 0.54 22.33
N GLU A 192 -34.19 0.82 23.60
CA GLU A 192 -34.88 1.82 24.40
C GLU A 192 -34.40 3.22 24.01
N ALA A 193 -33.07 3.40 23.92
CA ALA A 193 -32.46 4.61 23.40
C ALA A 193 -32.87 4.87 21.93
N LEU A 194 -32.92 3.85 21.08
CA LEU A 194 -33.37 4.00 19.70
C LEU A 194 -34.85 4.43 19.63
N ARG A 195 -35.77 3.79 20.36
CA ARG A 195 -37.20 4.16 20.38
C ARG A 195 -37.46 5.53 21.01
N SER A 196 -36.62 5.96 21.95
CA SER A 196 -36.69 7.30 22.55
C SER A 196 -36.22 8.40 21.59
N LEU A 197 -35.29 8.10 20.68
CA LEU A 197 -34.78 9.02 19.65
C LEU A 197 -35.56 8.96 18.34
N VAL A 198 -36.21 7.83 18.04
CA VAL A 198 -37.01 7.60 16.85
C VAL A 198 -38.35 6.97 17.26
N PRO A 199 -39.42 7.78 17.41
CA PRO A 199 -40.78 7.29 17.65
C PRO A 199 -41.49 6.84 16.35
N ASP A 200 -40.94 7.18 15.19
CA ASP A 200 -41.50 6.96 13.86
C ASP A 200 -40.96 5.66 13.18
N GLU A 201 -41.10 5.56 11.85
CA GLU A 201 -40.60 4.44 11.03
C GLU A 201 -39.08 4.22 11.24
N LEU A 202 -38.71 2.96 11.50
CA LEU A 202 -37.34 2.50 11.72
C LEU A 202 -36.70 2.03 10.41
N GLY A 203 -35.37 2.08 10.36
CA GLY A 203 -34.61 1.83 9.13
C GLY A 203 -34.43 3.10 8.30
N GLY A 204 -34.31 2.92 6.98
CA GLY A 204 -34.41 4.02 6.02
C GLY A 204 -33.37 5.13 6.13
N SER A 205 -33.73 6.27 5.56
CA SER A 205 -32.93 7.43 5.20
C SER A 205 -33.73 8.74 5.36
N HIS A 206 -34.39 8.91 6.50
CA HIS A 206 -35.27 10.05 6.75
C HIS A 206 -34.49 11.38 6.78
N ARG A 207 -35.09 12.42 6.17
CA ARG A 207 -34.54 13.78 6.13
C ARG A 207 -34.89 14.51 7.44
N VAL A 208 -33.91 15.19 8.04
CA VAL A 208 -34.08 15.91 9.31
C VAL A 208 -33.37 17.27 9.27
N GLU A 209 -33.73 18.16 10.19
CA GLU A 209 -33.03 19.45 10.35
C GLU A 209 -31.73 19.33 11.18
N LEU A 210 -30.81 20.28 11.00
CA LEU A 210 -29.51 20.27 11.68
C LEU A 210 -29.65 20.29 13.22
N ALA A 211 -30.68 20.97 13.73
CA ALA A 211 -31.02 21.02 15.15
C ALA A 211 -31.55 19.67 15.69
N GLU A 212 -31.95 18.73 14.83
CA GLU A 212 -32.22 17.35 15.24
C GLU A 212 -30.95 16.54 15.33
N VAL A 213 -30.10 16.56 14.29
CA VAL A 213 -28.76 15.95 14.30
C VAL A 213 -27.98 16.36 15.55
N GLN A 214 -27.99 17.65 15.89
CA GLN A 214 -27.33 18.16 17.11
C GLN A 214 -27.95 17.62 18.41
N ARG A 215 -29.29 17.55 18.51
CA ARG A 215 -29.97 16.98 19.68
C ARG A 215 -29.65 15.50 19.84
N THR A 216 -29.79 14.71 18.77
CA THR A 216 -29.48 13.28 18.76
C THR A 216 -28.04 13.01 19.21
N LEU A 217 -27.05 13.72 18.65
CA LEU A 217 -25.64 13.57 19.03
C LEU A 217 -25.36 13.99 20.49
N THR A 218 -26.11 14.96 21.02
CA THR A 218 -26.03 15.36 22.43
C THR A 218 -26.64 14.30 23.35
N SER A 219 -27.74 13.66 22.94
CA SER A 219 -28.45 12.65 23.73
C SER A 219 -27.73 11.29 23.80
N VAL A 220 -27.00 10.89 22.75
CA VAL A 220 -26.27 9.61 22.75
C VAL A 220 -24.91 9.69 23.47
N GLY A 221 -24.33 10.89 23.60
CA GLY A 221 -23.04 11.12 24.22
C GLY A 221 -21.86 10.65 23.37
N GLU A 222 -21.70 9.33 23.22
CA GLU A 222 -20.60 8.74 22.44
C GLU A 222 -21.02 8.43 20.99
N TYR A 223 -20.22 8.92 20.05
CA TYR A 223 -20.31 8.63 18.62
C TYR A 223 -18.95 8.83 17.96
N PHE A 224 -18.76 8.30 16.75
CA PHE A 224 -17.58 8.59 15.93
C PHE A 224 -18.00 9.05 14.52
N SER A 225 -17.13 9.79 13.84
CA SER A 225 -17.44 10.42 12.54
C SER A 225 -16.60 9.86 11.41
N LYS A 226 -17.22 9.53 10.27
CA LYS A 226 -16.60 8.98 9.05
C LYS A 226 -17.12 9.69 7.79
N ALA A 227 -16.41 9.56 6.68
CA ALA A 227 -16.93 10.03 5.38
C ALA A 227 -17.99 9.04 4.87
N GLY A 228 -19.18 9.54 4.54
CA GLY A 228 -20.36 8.75 4.22
C GLY A 228 -20.93 8.99 2.82
N GLY A 229 -22.22 8.64 2.65
CA GLY A 229 -22.96 8.80 1.40
C GLY A 229 -22.75 7.64 0.41
N SER A 230 -23.86 7.04 -0.06
CA SER A 230 -23.86 5.77 -0.80
C SER A 230 -22.93 5.72 -2.02
N ALA A 231 -22.98 6.73 -2.88
CA ALA A 231 -22.13 6.76 -4.07
C ALA A 231 -20.65 6.91 -3.71
N ALA A 232 -20.31 7.71 -2.69
CA ALA A 232 -18.94 7.84 -2.22
C ALA A 232 -18.43 6.58 -1.48
N ASN A 233 -19.28 5.91 -0.70
CA ASN A 233 -19.01 4.61 -0.08
C ASN A 233 -18.71 3.53 -1.13
N THR A 234 -19.53 3.45 -2.19
CA THR A 234 -19.34 2.54 -3.34
C THR A 234 -18.01 2.83 -4.05
N THR A 235 -17.71 4.12 -4.27
CA THR A 235 -16.47 4.59 -4.90
C THR A 235 -15.22 4.24 -4.09
N ARG A 236 -15.28 4.40 -2.76
CA ARG A 236 -14.25 3.96 -1.81
C ARG A 236 -14.07 2.45 -1.82
N GLY A 237 -15.17 1.69 -1.93
CA GLY A 237 -15.15 0.24 -2.11
C GLY A 237 -14.35 -0.18 -3.34
N LEU A 238 -14.66 0.43 -4.48
CA LEU A 238 -13.97 0.19 -5.75
C LEU A 238 -12.48 0.59 -5.70
N ALA A 239 -12.15 1.73 -5.10
CA ALA A 239 -10.76 2.16 -4.94
C ALA A 239 -9.94 1.19 -4.07
N GLY A 240 -10.51 0.70 -2.97
CA GLY A 240 -9.88 -0.35 -2.14
C GLY A 240 -9.73 -1.71 -2.85
N LEU A 241 -10.56 -1.98 -3.87
CA LEU A 241 -10.39 -3.12 -4.79
C LEU A 241 -9.35 -2.88 -5.90
N GLY A 242 -8.68 -1.73 -5.91
CA GLY A 242 -7.66 -1.37 -6.91
C GLY A 242 -8.25 -0.92 -8.25
N VAL A 243 -9.46 -0.36 -8.25
CA VAL A 243 -10.07 0.31 -9.42
C VAL A 243 -9.71 1.80 -9.39
N HIS A 244 -9.32 2.38 -10.52
CA HIS A 244 -9.13 3.82 -10.62
C HIS A 244 -10.50 4.52 -10.68
N THR A 245 -10.84 5.28 -9.64
CA THR A 245 -12.16 5.92 -9.51
C THR A 245 -12.07 7.43 -9.31
N LYS A 246 -13.08 8.15 -9.79
CA LYS A 246 -13.27 9.60 -9.58
C LYS A 246 -14.66 9.88 -9.01
N LEU A 247 -14.74 10.81 -8.07
CA LEU A 247 -15.97 11.26 -7.45
C LEU A 247 -16.36 12.66 -7.95
N LEU A 248 -17.55 12.80 -8.50
CA LEU A 248 -18.21 14.08 -8.76
C LEU A 248 -19.14 14.41 -7.59
N GLY A 249 -19.17 15.67 -7.17
CA GLY A 249 -20.02 16.09 -6.06
C GLY A 249 -19.76 17.51 -5.61
N CYS A 250 -20.33 17.89 -4.46
CA CYS A 250 -20.02 19.15 -3.80
C CYS A 250 -19.95 18.98 -2.28
N ARG A 251 -19.08 19.76 -1.64
CA ARG A 251 -18.94 19.84 -0.19
C ARG A 251 -19.02 21.29 0.32
N GLY A 252 -19.26 21.43 1.62
CA GLY A 252 -19.09 22.68 2.33
C GLY A 252 -17.63 23.11 2.45
N PHE A 253 -17.43 24.40 2.62
CA PHE A 253 -16.17 25.02 3.03
C PHE A 253 -16.04 24.95 4.56
N ASP A 254 -15.95 23.72 5.07
CA ASP A 254 -15.90 23.43 6.51
C ASP A 254 -14.94 22.26 6.84
N GLU A 255 -14.77 22.01 8.14
CA GLU A 255 -13.99 20.89 8.68
C GLU A 255 -14.52 19.53 8.18
N TRP A 256 -15.83 19.37 8.09
CA TRP A 256 -16.52 18.13 7.72
C TRP A 256 -16.30 17.78 6.24
N GLY A 257 -16.36 18.76 5.33
CA GLY A 257 -16.01 18.58 3.93
C GLY A 257 -14.51 18.33 3.72
N THR A 258 -13.68 18.89 4.58
CA THR A 258 -12.23 18.65 4.57
C THR A 258 -11.90 17.23 5.05
N LEU A 259 -12.60 16.73 6.08
CA LEU A 259 -12.57 15.33 6.53
C LEU A 259 -13.03 14.39 5.41
N PHE A 260 -14.16 14.69 4.77
CA PHE A 260 -14.72 13.91 3.66
C PHE A 260 -13.70 13.75 2.52
N SER A 261 -13.20 14.87 1.99
CA SER A 261 -12.23 14.87 0.88
C SER A 261 -10.95 14.15 1.25
N SER A 262 -10.47 14.33 2.49
CA SER A 262 -9.26 13.68 2.97
C SER A 262 -9.43 12.17 3.14
N SER A 263 -10.61 11.69 3.55
CA SER A 263 -10.86 10.24 3.63
C SER A 263 -10.92 9.60 2.24
N MET A 264 -11.62 10.24 1.30
CA MET A 264 -11.71 9.75 -0.08
C MET A 264 -10.34 9.74 -0.78
N LYS A 265 -9.52 10.80 -0.61
CA LYS A 265 -8.12 10.81 -1.08
C LYS A 265 -7.27 9.68 -0.46
N ARG A 266 -7.36 9.46 0.86
CA ARG A 266 -6.63 8.36 1.55
C ARG A 266 -7.04 6.97 1.06
N ALA A 267 -8.28 6.81 0.58
CA ALA A 267 -8.76 5.57 -0.02
C ALA A 267 -8.35 5.39 -1.50
N GLY A 268 -7.67 6.36 -2.12
CA GLY A 268 -7.25 6.31 -3.53
C GLY A 268 -8.28 6.82 -4.53
N VAL A 269 -9.35 7.48 -4.08
CA VAL A 269 -10.36 8.10 -4.95
C VAL A 269 -9.87 9.46 -5.46
N ASP A 270 -9.96 9.71 -6.76
CA ASP A 270 -9.81 11.07 -7.30
C ASP A 270 -11.00 11.95 -6.90
N VAL A 271 -10.72 13.04 -6.19
CA VAL A 271 -11.72 14.03 -5.75
C VAL A 271 -11.63 15.35 -6.53
N SER A 272 -10.95 15.37 -7.69
CA SER A 272 -10.88 16.54 -8.58
C SER A 272 -12.25 17.07 -9.01
N GLY A 273 -13.27 16.20 -9.04
CA GLY A 273 -14.67 16.54 -9.31
C GLY A 273 -15.52 16.92 -8.09
N VAL A 274 -14.94 16.97 -6.88
CA VAL A 274 -15.66 17.37 -5.66
C VAL A 274 -15.53 18.89 -5.47
N LEU A 275 -16.54 19.62 -5.92
CA LEU A 275 -16.62 21.07 -5.82
C LEU A 275 -16.66 21.54 -4.36
N VAL A 276 -16.11 22.72 -4.08
CA VAL A 276 -16.16 23.35 -2.76
C VAL A 276 -16.97 24.63 -2.85
N LYS A 277 -18.00 24.76 -2.01
CA LYS A 277 -18.89 25.93 -1.97
C LYS A 277 -19.15 26.36 -0.53
N GLN A 278 -19.66 27.58 -0.35
CA GLN A 278 -20.12 28.06 0.95
C GLN A 278 -21.35 27.28 1.43
N GLY A 279 -21.51 27.18 2.75
CA GLY A 279 -22.52 26.36 3.42
C GLY A 279 -21.94 25.09 4.07
N PRO A 280 -22.70 24.42 4.96
CA PRO A 280 -22.25 23.23 5.69
C PRO A 280 -22.22 21.98 4.80
N THR A 281 -21.26 21.08 5.06
CA THR A 281 -21.28 19.72 4.50
C THR A 281 -22.45 18.92 5.10
N GLY A 282 -23.01 17.97 4.34
CA GLY A 282 -24.12 17.14 4.79
C GLY A 282 -23.74 16.27 6.00
N ARG A 283 -24.70 16.01 6.89
CA ARG A 283 -24.46 15.26 8.14
C ARG A 283 -25.55 14.22 8.36
N SER A 284 -25.14 12.97 8.63
CA SER A 284 -26.06 11.85 8.89
C SER A 284 -25.82 11.29 10.29
N CYS A 285 -26.86 11.18 11.12
CA CYS A 285 -26.83 10.29 12.27
C CYS A 285 -27.15 8.87 11.78
N ILE A 286 -26.22 7.94 11.97
CA ILE A 286 -26.39 6.51 11.70
C ILE A 286 -26.66 5.83 13.04
N LEU A 287 -27.93 5.53 13.32
CA LEU A 287 -28.35 4.94 14.58
C LEU A 287 -28.32 3.42 14.46
N SER A 288 -27.24 2.80 14.92
CA SER A 288 -26.98 1.37 14.82
C SER A 288 -27.49 0.64 16.07
N CYS A 289 -28.47 -0.26 15.90
CA CYS A 289 -29.05 -1.08 16.96
C CYS A 289 -29.30 -2.51 16.46
N GLY A 290 -28.86 -3.53 17.19
CA GLY A 290 -29.08 -4.94 16.82
C GLY A 290 -28.49 -5.38 15.48
N GLY A 291 -27.53 -4.62 14.92
CA GLY A 291 -27.00 -4.80 13.57
C GLY A 291 -27.82 -4.13 12.46
N GLN A 292 -28.99 -3.58 12.77
CA GLN A 292 -29.74 -2.70 11.86
C GLN A 292 -29.34 -1.23 12.05
N ARG A 293 -29.57 -0.42 11.02
CA ARG A 293 -29.30 1.02 11.00
C ARG A 293 -30.55 1.81 10.66
N THR A 294 -30.80 2.88 11.40
CA THR A 294 -31.82 3.88 11.14
C THR A 294 -31.12 5.20 10.87
N MET A 295 -31.25 5.79 9.67
CA MET A 295 -30.51 7.01 9.32
C MET A 295 -31.39 8.26 9.49
N ARG A 296 -30.79 9.33 10.00
CA ARG A 296 -31.42 10.65 10.18
C ARG A 296 -30.45 11.70 9.64
N THR A 297 -30.67 12.17 8.41
CA THR A 297 -29.71 12.98 7.65
C THR A 297 -30.18 14.41 7.40
N CYS A 298 -29.34 15.39 7.74
CA CYS A 298 -29.51 16.78 7.34
C CYS A 298 -28.80 17.07 6.00
N LEU A 299 -29.58 17.58 5.05
CA LEU A 299 -29.10 18.18 3.79
C LEU A 299 -29.56 19.65 3.63
N SER A 300 -30.24 20.20 4.65
CA SER A 300 -30.77 21.57 4.65
C SER A 300 -29.63 22.57 4.66
N GLY A 301 -29.67 23.55 3.75
CA GLY A 301 -28.59 24.51 3.52
C GLY A 301 -27.29 23.95 2.92
N CYS A 302 -27.18 22.63 2.72
CA CYS A 302 -25.95 22.01 2.23
C CYS A 302 -25.75 22.27 0.72
N PRO A 303 -24.54 22.67 0.28
CA PRO A 303 -24.26 22.90 -1.12
C PRO A 303 -24.20 21.58 -1.89
N ARG A 304 -24.63 21.63 -3.15
CA ARG A 304 -24.71 20.49 -4.08
C ARG A 304 -24.06 20.81 -5.42
N ILE A 305 -23.67 19.78 -6.16
CA ILE A 305 -23.36 19.92 -7.58
C ILE A 305 -24.66 19.99 -8.38
N ASN A 306 -24.75 20.95 -9.29
CA ASN A 306 -25.93 21.20 -10.12
C ASN A 306 -25.75 20.58 -11.53
N PRO A 307 -26.84 20.39 -12.31
CA PRO A 307 -26.77 19.76 -13.64
C PRO A 307 -25.86 20.50 -14.64
N ASP A 308 -25.78 21.83 -14.54
CA ASP A 308 -24.95 22.71 -15.37
C ASP A 308 -23.45 22.63 -15.04
N GLU A 309 -23.09 22.15 -13.84
CA GLU A 309 -21.70 21.98 -13.42
C GLU A 309 -21.09 20.65 -13.87
N LEU A 310 -21.90 19.67 -14.30
CA LEU A 310 -21.44 18.43 -14.90
C LEU A 310 -20.92 18.69 -16.33
N ARG A 311 -19.64 18.37 -16.58
CA ARG A 311 -18.98 18.60 -17.87
C ARG A 311 -18.88 17.31 -18.66
N ALA A 312 -18.99 17.38 -20.00
CA ALA A 312 -18.78 16.21 -20.86
C ALA A 312 -17.36 15.62 -20.74
N ASP A 313 -16.38 16.43 -20.32
CA ASP A 313 -15.01 15.99 -20.06
C ASP A 313 -14.91 15.04 -18.86
N ASP A 314 -15.79 15.19 -17.85
CA ASP A 314 -15.80 14.33 -16.66
C ASP A 314 -16.13 12.86 -16.98
N PHE A 315 -16.72 12.59 -18.14
CA PHE A 315 -17.13 11.27 -18.62
C PHE A 315 -16.23 10.73 -19.75
N ARG A 316 -15.30 11.53 -20.29
CA ARG A 316 -14.54 11.15 -21.50
C ARG A 316 -13.68 9.91 -21.25
N GLY A 317 -13.95 8.86 -22.01
CA GLY A 317 -13.18 7.62 -21.94
C GLY A 317 -13.40 6.82 -20.65
N VAL A 318 -14.46 7.11 -19.89
CA VAL A 318 -14.80 6.40 -18.66
C VAL A 318 -15.68 5.19 -19.02
N PRO A 319 -15.27 3.94 -18.74
CA PRO A 319 -16.08 2.75 -19.02
C PRO A 319 -17.45 2.74 -18.33
N TRP A 320 -17.51 3.14 -17.04
CA TRP A 320 -18.70 3.01 -16.21
C TRP A 320 -19.00 4.28 -15.39
N VAL A 321 -20.27 4.63 -15.29
CA VAL A 321 -20.78 5.68 -14.39
C VAL A 321 -21.64 5.05 -13.30
N PHE A 322 -21.41 5.42 -12.04
CA PHE A 322 -22.26 5.00 -10.91
C PHE A 322 -23.11 6.17 -10.40
N LEU A 323 -24.43 5.98 -10.42
CA LEU A 323 -25.43 6.91 -9.93
C LEU A 323 -26.20 6.29 -8.77
N SER A 324 -26.73 7.11 -7.86
CA SER A 324 -27.66 6.67 -6.82
C SER A 324 -28.87 7.60 -6.80
N ALA A 325 -30.06 7.06 -6.56
CA ALA A 325 -31.33 7.79 -6.60
C ALA A 325 -31.40 8.98 -5.60
N TYR A 326 -30.50 9.05 -4.61
CA TYR A 326 -30.28 10.27 -3.80
C TYR A 326 -30.00 11.54 -4.62
N CYS A 327 -29.58 11.41 -5.88
CA CYS A 327 -29.43 12.53 -6.82
C CYS A 327 -30.76 13.23 -7.15
N LEU A 328 -31.92 12.59 -6.98
CA LEU A 328 -33.26 13.15 -7.23
C LEU A 328 -33.61 14.33 -6.30
N TYR A 329 -32.93 14.44 -5.14
CA TYR A 329 -32.97 15.65 -4.31
C TYR A 329 -32.32 16.88 -4.96
N THR A 330 -31.77 16.75 -6.18
CA THR A 330 -31.29 17.84 -7.03
C THR A 330 -31.97 17.73 -8.41
N PRO A 331 -32.96 18.59 -8.73
CA PRO A 331 -33.75 18.45 -9.95
C PRO A 331 -32.93 18.39 -11.24
N ASN A 332 -33.31 17.48 -12.14
CA ASN A 332 -32.70 17.22 -13.45
C ASN A 332 -31.25 16.67 -13.41
N LEU A 333 -30.71 16.32 -12.23
CA LEU A 333 -29.31 15.92 -12.10
C LEU A 333 -29.02 14.51 -12.63
N LEU A 334 -29.92 13.53 -12.42
CA LEU A 334 -29.77 12.19 -12.98
C LEU A 334 -29.95 12.21 -14.50
N GLU A 335 -30.97 12.93 -14.97
CA GLU A 335 -31.29 13.09 -16.38
C GLU A 335 -30.08 13.61 -17.15
N ARG A 336 -29.45 14.66 -16.62
CA ARG A 336 -28.24 15.27 -17.17
C ARG A 336 -27.00 14.38 -17.08
N ALA A 337 -26.84 13.63 -15.99
CA ALA A 337 -25.74 12.66 -15.86
C ALA A 337 -25.88 11.52 -16.87
N LEU A 338 -27.10 11.01 -17.08
CA LEU A 338 -27.41 10.01 -18.11
C LEU A 338 -27.16 10.53 -19.53
N ASP A 339 -27.54 11.79 -19.81
CA ASP A 339 -27.30 12.41 -21.13
C ASP A 339 -25.80 12.52 -21.45
N LEU A 340 -25.00 12.95 -20.46
CA LEU A 340 -23.54 13.09 -20.63
C LEU A 340 -22.84 11.73 -20.69
N ALA A 341 -23.23 10.77 -19.85
CA ALA A 341 -22.72 9.40 -19.89
C ALA A 341 -23.02 8.73 -21.25
N GLY A 342 -24.26 8.85 -21.74
CA GLY A 342 -24.67 8.33 -23.04
C GLY A 342 -23.93 8.99 -24.21
N ALA A 343 -23.76 10.32 -24.17
CA ALA A 343 -22.99 11.05 -25.19
C ALA A 343 -21.48 10.72 -25.17
N ALA A 344 -20.93 10.31 -24.03
CA ALA A 344 -19.55 9.84 -23.89
C ALA A 344 -19.36 8.34 -24.18
N GLY A 345 -20.45 7.58 -24.35
CA GLY A 345 -20.41 6.13 -24.59
C GLY A 345 -20.21 5.26 -23.34
N CYS A 346 -20.42 5.81 -22.14
CA CYS A 346 -20.29 5.09 -20.87
C CYS A 346 -21.44 4.09 -20.66
N SER A 347 -21.15 2.96 -20.02
CA SER A 347 -22.20 2.14 -19.37
C SER A 347 -22.63 2.79 -18.05
N VAL A 348 -23.91 2.68 -17.68
CA VAL A 348 -24.45 3.28 -16.45
C VAL A 348 -24.95 2.23 -15.48
N ALA A 349 -24.46 2.31 -14.25
CA ALA A 349 -25.00 1.60 -13.09
C ALA A 349 -25.78 2.58 -12.20
N MET A 350 -26.98 2.19 -11.75
CA MET A 350 -27.81 3.01 -10.87
C MET A 350 -28.33 2.22 -9.66
N ASP A 351 -28.11 2.77 -8.48
CA ASP A 351 -28.63 2.31 -7.19
C ASP A 351 -29.92 3.07 -6.81
N LEU A 352 -30.88 2.40 -6.16
CA LEU A 352 -32.19 2.98 -5.79
C LEU A 352 -32.24 3.62 -4.38
N ALA A 353 -31.10 3.73 -3.68
CA ALA A 353 -30.84 4.60 -2.53
C ALA A 353 -31.54 4.29 -1.19
N SER A 354 -32.87 4.30 -1.16
CA SER A 354 -33.71 3.89 -0.02
C SER A 354 -35.18 3.77 -0.43
N PHE A 355 -35.95 2.98 0.31
CA PHE A 355 -37.38 2.79 0.03
C PHE A 355 -38.17 4.12 0.10
N GLU A 356 -37.80 5.09 0.95
CA GLU A 356 -38.47 6.39 0.96
C GLU A 356 -38.10 7.25 -0.25
N VAL A 357 -36.90 7.11 -0.82
CA VAL A 357 -36.54 7.77 -2.08
C VAL A 357 -37.37 7.16 -3.22
N VAL A 358 -37.51 5.83 -3.26
CA VAL A 358 -38.39 5.16 -4.22
C VAL A 358 -39.84 5.60 -4.06
N ARG A 359 -40.41 5.53 -2.85
CA ARG A 359 -41.78 5.94 -2.51
C ARG A 359 -42.05 7.40 -2.88
N SER A 360 -41.10 8.30 -2.60
CA SER A 360 -41.24 9.75 -2.83
C SER A 360 -41.06 10.18 -4.28
N PHE A 361 -40.25 9.46 -5.06
CA PHE A 361 -39.91 9.80 -6.44
C PHE A 361 -40.31 8.72 -7.46
N HIS A 362 -41.26 7.83 -7.11
CA HIS A 362 -41.66 6.68 -7.93
C HIS A 362 -41.92 7.03 -9.41
N PRO A 363 -42.66 8.11 -9.76
CA PRO A 363 -42.88 8.47 -11.16
C PRO A 363 -41.60 8.89 -11.89
N ALA A 364 -40.65 9.53 -11.19
CA ALA A 364 -39.37 9.95 -11.77
C ALA A 364 -38.42 8.76 -11.95
N ILE A 365 -38.37 7.84 -10.97
CA ILE A 365 -37.58 6.60 -11.08
C ILE A 365 -38.13 5.70 -12.18
N THR A 366 -39.46 5.55 -12.27
CA THR A 366 -40.15 4.85 -13.36
C THR A 366 -39.76 5.46 -14.71
N ALA A 367 -39.89 6.79 -14.88
CA ALA A 367 -39.50 7.45 -16.12
C ALA A 367 -38.01 7.27 -16.47
N LEU A 368 -37.10 7.32 -15.48
CA LEU A 368 -35.66 7.11 -15.66
C LEU A 368 -35.32 5.68 -16.07
N LEU A 369 -36.05 4.68 -15.57
CA LEU A 369 -35.97 3.28 -16.01
C LEU A 369 -36.53 3.11 -17.43
N GLU A 370 -37.72 3.68 -17.71
CA GLU A 370 -38.37 3.63 -19.02
C GLU A 370 -37.56 4.27 -20.15
N ARG A 371 -36.68 5.24 -19.84
CA ARG A 371 -35.70 5.78 -20.80
C ARG A 371 -34.75 4.71 -21.38
N GLY A 372 -34.62 3.52 -20.77
CA GLY A 372 -33.74 2.46 -21.22
C GLY A 372 -32.24 2.85 -21.20
N ALA A 373 -31.88 3.84 -20.38
CA ALA A 373 -30.53 4.42 -20.35
C ALA A 373 -29.59 3.69 -19.37
N ILE A 374 -30.13 2.96 -18.40
CA ILE A 374 -29.41 2.28 -17.32
C ILE A 374 -28.99 0.88 -17.78
N ASP A 375 -27.72 0.52 -17.66
CA ASP A 375 -27.20 -0.81 -17.98
C ASP A 375 -27.40 -1.80 -16.84
N VAL A 376 -27.18 -1.36 -15.59
CA VAL A 376 -27.34 -2.18 -14.38
C VAL A 376 -28.13 -1.39 -13.33
N CYS A 377 -29.20 -1.96 -12.78
CA CYS A 377 -29.89 -1.41 -11.62
C CYS A 377 -29.69 -2.27 -10.37
N PHE A 378 -29.44 -1.62 -9.23
CA PHE A 378 -29.32 -2.22 -7.90
C PHE A 378 -30.41 -1.72 -6.96
N CYS A 379 -30.97 -2.61 -6.16
CA CYS A 379 -31.81 -2.26 -5.01
C CYS A 379 -31.78 -3.33 -3.91
N ASN A 380 -32.46 -3.08 -2.78
CA ASN A 380 -32.80 -4.09 -1.78
C ASN A 380 -34.28 -4.52 -1.83
N GLU A 381 -34.67 -5.50 -1.01
CA GLU A 381 -36.05 -6.02 -0.99
C GLU A 381 -37.13 -4.99 -0.62
N ASP A 382 -36.82 -3.96 0.15
CA ASP A 382 -37.76 -2.89 0.50
C ASP A 382 -37.96 -1.90 -0.67
N GLU A 383 -36.86 -1.46 -1.28
CA GLU A 383 -36.88 -0.62 -2.50
C GLU A 383 -37.54 -1.34 -3.68
N ALA A 384 -37.25 -2.63 -3.85
CA ALA A 384 -37.86 -3.48 -4.85
C ALA A 384 -39.39 -3.53 -4.70
N ALA A 385 -39.89 -3.62 -3.46
CA ALA A 385 -41.32 -3.62 -3.20
C ALA A 385 -41.98 -2.27 -3.52
N GLU A 386 -41.35 -1.15 -3.17
CA GLU A 386 -41.84 0.20 -3.52
C GLU A 386 -41.87 0.40 -5.04
N VAL A 387 -40.84 -0.03 -5.80
CA VAL A 387 -40.85 0.02 -7.28
C VAL A 387 -42.03 -0.78 -7.84
N ALA A 388 -42.26 -1.99 -7.33
CA ALA A 388 -43.29 -2.92 -7.82
C ALA A 388 -44.73 -2.58 -7.40
N GLY A 389 -44.96 -1.41 -6.77
CA GLY A 389 -46.30 -0.92 -6.42
C GLY A 389 -46.66 -0.99 -4.93
N GLY A 390 -45.69 -1.24 -4.05
CA GLY A 390 -45.82 -1.13 -2.60
C GLY A 390 -45.81 -2.46 -1.83
N ALA A 391 -46.06 -2.36 -0.53
CA ALA A 391 -45.94 -3.46 0.42
C ALA A 391 -46.81 -4.68 0.07
N GLY A 392 -46.19 -5.87 0.05
CA GLY A 392 -46.83 -7.14 -0.30
C GLY A 392 -46.51 -7.66 -1.70
N SER A 393 -45.82 -6.87 -2.53
CA SER A 393 -45.14 -7.37 -3.74
C SER A 393 -43.92 -8.24 -3.37
N CYS A 394 -43.54 -9.18 -4.24
CA CYS A 394 -42.40 -10.07 -4.01
C CYS A 394 -41.13 -9.62 -4.77
N PRO A 395 -39.91 -9.93 -4.27
CA PRO A 395 -38.66 -9.58 -4.94
C PRO A 395 -38.55 -10.13 -6.37
N GLU A 396 -39.20 -11.26 -6.66
CA GLU A 396 -39.27 -11.85 -7.99
C GLU A 396 -40.05 -10.95 -8.97
N ALA A 397 -41.20 -10.40 -8.58
CA ALA A 397 -41.97 -9.49 -9.43
C ALA A 397 -41.20 -8.18 -9.71
N ALA A 398 -40.47 -7.69 -8.71
CA ALA A 398 -39.64 -6.49 -8.85
C ALA A 398 -38.43 -6.72 -9.76
N ILE A 399 -37.74 -7.86 -9.68
CA ILE A 399 -36.58 -8.13 -10.56
C ILE A 399 -37.01 -8.40 -12.01
N GLU A 400 -38.20 -8.97 -12.25
CA GLU A 400 -38.79 -9.04 -13.60
C GLU A 400 -39.01 -7.63 -14.20
N TYR A 401 -39.64 -6.73 -13.45
CA TYR A 401 -39.88 -5.35 -13.88
C TYR A 401 -38.55 -4.62 -14.17
N LEU A 402 -37.60 -4.62 -13.22
CA LEU A 402 -36.31 -3.96 -13.39
C LEU A 402 -35.53 -4.53 -14.58
N ALA A 403 -35.58 -5.84 -14.84
CA ALA A 403 -34.88 -6.47 -15.96
C ALA A 403 -35.47 -6.14 -17.34
N GLN A 404 -36.75 -5.75 -17.42
CA GLN A 404 -37.36 -5.30 -18.68
C GLN A 404 -36.83 -3.91 -19.10
N HIS A 405 -36.68 -3.02 -18.12
CA HIS A 405 -36.29 -1.62 -18.31
C HIS A 405 -34.76 -1.39 -18.35
N CYS A 406 -33.96 -2.16 -17.59
CA CYS A 406 -32.50 -2.10 -17.69
C CYS A 406 -32.02 -2.67 -19.04
N LYS A 407 -30.94 -2.12 -19.62
CA LYS A 407 -30.35 -2.65 -20.86
C LYS A 407 -29.74 -4.03 -20.70
N ARG A 408 -29.21 -4.35 -19.50
CA ARG A 408 -28.43 -5.59 -19.27
C ARG A 408 -28.83 -6.34 -18.00
N LEU A 409 -28.69 -5.77 -16.80
CA LEU A 409 -28.87 -6.50 -15.54
C LEU A 409 -29.78 -5.77 -14.55
N ALA A 410 -30.65 -6.51 -13.88
CA ALA A 410 -31.28 -6.10 -12.62
C ALA A 410 -30.72 -6.94 -11.46
N VAL A 411 -30.52 -6.32 -10.30
CA VAL A 411 -29.95 -6.96 -9.12
C VAL A 411 -30.70 -6.52 -7.85
N VAL A 412 -31.31 -7.48 -7.16
CA VAL A 412 -32.04 -7.26 -5.90
C VAL A 412 -31.27 -7.93 -4.76
N THR A 413 -30.92 -7.16 -3.73
CA THR A 413 -30.24 -7.65 -2.53
C THR A 413 -31.24 -8.00 -1.44
N LEU A 414 -31.07 -9.17 -0.81
CA LEU A 414 -32.03 -9.81 0.10
C LEU A 414 -31.44 -9.98 1.52
N GLY A 415 -30.56 -9.05 1.93
CA GLY A 415 -29.86 -9.11 3.22
C GLY A 415 -29.11 -10.43 3.44
N GLU A 416 -29.41 -11.12 4.54
CA GLU A 416 -28.81 -12.43 4.88
C GLU A 416 -29.18 -13.57 3.91
N LYS A 417 -30.23 -13.41 3.10
CA LYS A 417 -30.64 -14.39 2.08
C LYS A 417 -29.74 -14.31 0.83
N GLY A 418 -29.04 -13.19 0.63
CA GLY A 418 -28.08 -12.98 -0.47
C GLY A 418 -28.58 -12.01 -1.54
N CYS A 419 -28.67 -12.45 -2.79
CA CYS A 419 -29.20 -11.64 -3.90
C CYS A 419 -29.87 -12.46 -5.00
N LEU A 420 -30.71 -11.79 -5.78
CA LEU A 420 -31.25 -12.23 -7.07
C LEU A 420 -30.65 -11.36 -8.18
N ILE A 421 -30.31 -11.97 -9.32
CA ILE A 421 -29.81 -11.26 -10.51
C ILE A 421 -30.57 -11.77 -11.73
N LYS A 422 -31.07 -10.89 -12.60
CA LYS A 422 -31.69 -11.26 -13.87
C LYS A 422 -31.05 -10.48 -15.02
N GLU A 423 -30.75 -11.17 -16.11
CA GLU A 423 -30.24 -10.56 -17.35
C GLU A 423 -31.41 -10.29 -18.32
N ARG A 424 -31.36 -9.16 -19.03
CA ARG A 424 -32.44 -8.71 -19.91
C ARG A 424 -32.76 -9.75 -20.98
N GLY A 425 -34.00 -10.22 -21.01
CA GLY A 425 -34.45 -11.26 -21.95
C GLY A 425 -34.01 -12.69 -21.57
N SER A 426 -33.43 -12.90 -20.40
CA SER A 426 -33.25 -14.23 -19.80
C SER A 426 -34.51 -14.63 -19.04
N GLU A 427 -34.95 -15.87 -19.19
CA GLU A 427 -35.95 -16.47 -18.30
C GLU A 427 -35.34 -16.85 -16.93
N GLU A 428 -34.05 -17.20 -16.86
CA GLU A 428 -33.37 -17.55 -15.59
C GLU A 428 -33.18 -16.33 -14.69
N VAL A 429 -33.63 -16.45 -13.43
CA VAL A 429 -33.22 -15.59 -12.30
C VAL A 429 -32.11 -16.31 -11.52
N ILE A 430 -30.94 -15.69 -11.48
CA ILE A 430 -29.75 -16.19 -10.79
C ILE A 430 -29.87 -15.84 -9.30
N GLY A 431 -30.35 -16.80 -8.50
CA GLY A 431 -30.26 -16.73 -7.03
C GLY A 431 -28.85 -17.05 -6.52
N LEU A 432 -28.40 -16.31 -5.50
CA LEU A 432 -27.13 -16.50 -4.79
C LEU A 432 -27.30 -16.27 -3.28
N PRO A 433 -26.74 -17.14 -2.41
CA PRO A 433 -26.77 -16.94 -0.96
C PRO A 433 -25.81 -15.83 -0.51
N ALA A 434 -26.05 -15.26 0.68
CA ALA A 434 -25.10 -14.35 1.32
C ALA A 434 -23.78 -15.05 1.68
N CYS A 435 -22.72 -14.27 1.91
CA CYS A 435 -21.42 -14.84 2.27
C CYS A 435 -21.48 -15.52 3.66
N SER A 436 -21.23 -16.83 3.70
CA SER A 436 -21.20 -17.62 4.93
C SER A 436 -20.07 -17.20 5.90
N GLY A 437 -20.34 -17.30 7.21
CA GLY A 437 -19.35 -17.03 8.24
C GLY A 437 -19.05 -15.54 8.45
N VAL A 438 -20.07 -14.69 8.27
CA VAL A 438 -20.08 -13.26 8.56
C VAL A 438 -20.69 -13.03 9.95
N LYS A 439 -20.05 -12.22 10.80
CA LYS A 439 -20.66 -11.71 12.03
C LYS A 439 -21.16 -10.28 11.78
N VAL A 440 -22.46 -10.12 11.62
CA VAL A 440 -23.07 -8.79 11.49
C VAL A 440 -22.82 -7.97 12.77
N THR A 441 -22.39 -6.73 12.57
CA THR A 441 -22.10 -5.72 13.59
C THR A 441 -22.97 -4.48 13.36
N ASP A 442 -23.06 -4.04 12.11
CA ASP A 442 -23.89 -2.95 11.61
C ASP A 442 -24.11 -3.19 10.10
N THR A 443 -25.31 -2.92 9.56
CA THR A 443 -25.63 -3.11 8.12
C THR A 443 -25.31 -1.90 7.25
N THR A 444 -24.80 -0.81 7.82
CA THR A 444 -24.47 0.44 7.12
C THR A 444 -23.44 0.21 6.01
N GLY A 445 -23.83 0.56 4.78
CA GLY A 445 -23.00 0.39 3.58
C GLY A 445 -23.03 -1.01 2.96
N ALA A 446 -23.86 -1.94 3.45
CA ALA A 446 -23.95 -3.30 2.87
C ALA A 446 -24.26 -3.29 1.36
N GLY A 447 -25.21 -2.45 0.93
CA GLY A 447 -25.55 -2.24 -0.48
C GLY A 447 -24.43 -1.56 -1.27
N ASP A 448 -23.88 -0.47 -0.74
CA ASP A 448 -22.76 0.28 -1.35
C ASP A 448 -21.57 -0.62 -1.69
N LEU A 449 -21.15 -1.47 -0.74
CA LEU A 449 -20.02 -2.37 -0.93
C LEU A 449 -20.41 -3.62 -1.75
N PHE A 450 -21.67 -4.07 -1.71
CA PHE A 450 -22.17 -5.06 -2.66
C PHE A 450 -22.06 -4.55 -4.11
N ALA A 451 -22.52 -3.32 -4.37
CA ALA A 451 -22.42 -2.67 -5.67
C ALA A 451 -20.95 -2.52 -6.09
N ALA A 452 -20.06 -2.12 -5.18
CA ALA A 452 -18.62 -2.04 -5.46
C ALA A 452 -18.02 -3.41 -5.87
N GLY A 453 -18.33 -4.49 -5.14
CA GLY A 453 -17.88 -5.84 -5.48
C GLY A 453 -18.45 -6.36 -6.81
N PHE A 454 -19.69 -6.02 -7.12
CA PHE A 454 -20.36 -6.38 -8.38
C PHE A 454 -19.76 -5.64 -9.58
N LEU A 455 -19.60 -4.32 -9.48
CA LEU A 455 -19.02 -3.46 -10.52
C LEU A 455 -17.55 -3.78 -10.77
N TYR A 456 -16.78 -4.12 -9.74
CA TYR A 456 -15.44 -4.71 -9.90
C TYR A 456 -15.49 -6.00 -10.74
N GLY A 457 -16.47 -6.87 -10.50
CA GLY A 457 -16.66 -8.09 -11.31
C GLY A 457 -16.93 -7.78 -12.80
N LEU A 458 -17.77 -6.79 -13.09
CA LEU A 458 -18.05 -6.33 -14.45
C LEU A 458 -16.81 -5.72 -15.13
N LEU A 459 -16.02 -4.91 -14.41
CA LEU A 459 -14.74 -4.37 -14.88
C LEU A 459 -13.67 -5.45 -15.16
N LYS A 460 -13.79 -6.63 -14.55
CA LYS A 460 -12.95 -7.80 -14.87
C LYS A 460 -13.56 -8.72 -15.93
N GLY A 461 -14.70 -8.36 -16.53
CA GLY A 461 -15.37 -9.15 -17.55
C GLY A 461 -16.01 -10.45 -17.05
N TYR A 462 -16.26 -10.58 -15.74
CA TYR A 462 -16.82 -11.79 -15.17
C TYR A 462 -18.32 -11.96 -15.49
N PRO A 463 -18.85 -13.20 -15.54
CA PRO A 463 -20.28 -13.45 -15.73
C PRO A 463 -21.10 -12.98 -14.52
N ALA A 464 -22.37 -12.64 -14.74
CA ALA A 464 -23.26 -12.04 -13.73
C ALA A 464 -23.28 -12.79 -12.38
N ARG A 465 -23.33 -14.13 -12.41
CA ARG A 465 -23.25 -14.99 -11.21
C ARG A 465 -21.97 -14.73 -10.37
N ARG A 466 -20.83 -14.50 -11.01
CA ARG A 466 -19.56 -14.21 -10.32
C ARG A 466 -19.50 -12.75 -9.82
N CYS A 467 -20.10 -11.80 -10.54
CA CYS A 467 -20.28 -10.43 -10.03
C CYS A 467 -21.12 -10.45 -8.74
N GLY A 468 -22.20 -11.24 -8.72
CA GLY A 468 -23.00 -11.51 -7.52
C GLY A 468 -22.20 -12.09 -6.36
N GLU A 469 -21.43 -13.17 -6.59
CA GLU A 469 -20.55 -13.74 -5.55
C GLU A 469 -19.62 -12.68 -4.94
N LEU A 470 -19.02 -11.82 -5.78
CA LEU A 470 -18.10 -10.77 -5.34
C LEU A 470 -18.82 -9.64 -4.58
N GLY A 471 -20.03 -9.26 -5.00
CA GLY A 471 -20.90 -8.36 -4.24
C GLY A 471 -21.29 -8.93 -2.87
N CYS A 472 -21.73 -10.18 -2.80
CA CYS A 472 -22.05 -10.85 -1.53
C CYS A 472 -20.85 -10.95 -0.57
N ILE A 473 -19.63 -11.10 -1.10
CA ILE A 473 -18.39 -11.06 -0.29
C ILE A 473 -18.11 -9.63 0.20
N ALA A 474 -18.19 -8.62 -0.66
CA ALA A 474 -17.87 -7.24 -0.30
C ALA A 474 -18.89 -6.63 0.69
N GLY A 475 -20.19 -6.87 0.48
CA GLY A 475 -21.24 -6.55 1.46
C GLY A 475 -21.05 -7.32 2.77
N GLY A 476 -20.75 -8.62 2.70
CA GLY A 476 -20.43 -9.45 3.87
C GLY A 476 -19.19 -8.98 4.66
N ALA A 477 -18.25 -8.30 4.01
CA ALA A 477 -17.06 -7.75 4.65
C ALA A 477 -17.36 -6.46 5.44
N VAL A 478 -18.10 -5.52 4.87
CA VAL A 478 -18.36 -4.22 5.53
C VAL A 478 -19.21 -4.38 6.78
N VAL A 479 -20.20 -5.27 6.77
CA VAL A 479 -21.11 -5.48 7.92
C VAL A 479 -20.44 -6.07 9.17
N GLN A 480 -19.15 -6.43 9.09
CA GLN A 480 -18.29 -6.80 10.23
C GLN A 480 -17.59 -5.57 10.85
N THR A 481 -18.02 -4.35 10.52
CA THR A 481 -17.50 -3.06 11.00
C THR A 481 -18.67 -2.17 11.42
N LEU A 482 -18.44 -1.18 12.29
CA LEU A 482 -19.39 -0.08 12.55
C LEU A 482 -19.20 1.04 11.49
N GLY A 483 -20.26 1.39 10.77
CA GLY A 483 -20.27 2.31 9.64
C GLY A 483 -19.61 1.77 8.36
N ALA A 484 -19.95 2.35 7.21
CA ALA A 484 -19.58 1.91 5.86
C ALA A 484 -18.07 1.97 5.47
N GLU A 485 -17.15 2.07 6.43
CA GLU A 485 -15.70 2.16 6.20
C GLU A 485 -14.98 1.01 6.91
N MET A 486 -14.54 0.03 6.11
CA MET A 486 -13.85 -1.19 6.55
C MET A 486 -12.44 -0.94 7.10
N GLY A 487 -12.10 -1.64 8.18
CA GLY A 487 -10.74 -1.71 8.70
C GLY A 487 -9.83 -2.66 7.89
N ARG A 488 -8.54 -2.67 8.24
CA ARG A 488 -7.53 -3.54 7.57
C ARG A 488 -7.87 -5.02 7.63
N ASP A 489 -8.55 -5.46 8.69
CA ASP A 489 -8.90 -6.87 8.89
C ASP A 489 -10.08 -7.28 8.00
N GLN A 490 -11.09 -6.43 7.84
CA GLN A 490 -12.21 -6.65 6.92
C GLN A 490 -11.75 -6.58 5.45
N TRP A 491 -10.86 -5.66 5.09
CA TRP A 491 -10.20 -5.67 3.78
C TRP A 491 -9.42 -6.97 3.54
N SER A 492 -8.65 -7.44 4.52
CA SER A 492 -7.88 -8.69 4.41
C SER A 492 -8.81 -9.91 4.28
N TRP A 493 -9.91 -9.96 5.04
CA TRP A 493 -10.97 -10.98 4.97
C TRP A 493 -11.66 -11.00 3.61
N LEU A 494 -11.92 -9.81 3.04
CA LEU A 494 -12.52 -9.58 1.73
C LEU A 494 -11.61 -10.10 0.62
N HIS A 495 -10.35 -9.68 0.57
CA HIS A 495 -9.40 -10.15 -0.44
C HIS A 495 -9.17 -11.66 -0.30
N GLN A 496 -9.05 -12.20 0.92
CA GLN A 496 -8.92 -13.64 1.15
C GLN A 496 -10.12 -14.43 0.61
N ARG A 497 -11.33 -13.86 0.57
CA ARG A 497 -12.53 -14.53 0.02
C ARG A 497 -12.69 -14.32 -1.48
N MET A 498 -12.53 -13.09 -1.98
CA MET A 498 -12.60 -12.80 -3.42
C MET A 498 -11.56 -13.62 -4.20
N HIS A 499 -10.36 -13.76 -3.65
CA HIS A 499 -9.25 -14.53 -4.21
C HIS A 499 -9.07 -15.91 -3.54
N GLY A 500 -10.00 -16.37 -2.69
CA GLY A 500 -9.85 -17.61 -1.93
C GLY A 500 -9.89 -18.89 -2.76
N ARG A 501 -10.56 -18.86 -3.92
CA ARG A 501 -10.48 -19.93 -4.95
C ARG A 501 -9.21 -19.84 -5.81
N LEU A 502 -8.42 -18.78 -5.66
CA LEU A 502 -7.12 -18.55 -6.31
C LEU A 502 -5.93 -18.78 -5.34
N ALA A 503 -6.12 -19.56 -4.27
CA ALA A 503 -5.12 -19.82 -3.23
C ALA A 503 -3.85 -20.59 -3.67
N GLY A 504 -3.61 -20.73 -4.98
CA GLY A 504 -2.30 -21.09 -5.56
C GLY A 504 -1.45 -19.87 -5.91
N GLU A 505 -2.05 -18.69 -6.08
CA GLU A 505 -1.34 -17.43 -6.26
C GLU A 505 -1.34 -16.63 -4.95
N VAL A 506 -0.15 -16.24 -4.50
CA VAL A 506 -0.04 -15.07 -3.63
C VAL A 506 -0.47 -13.88 -4.48
N VAL A 507 -1.68 -13.38 -4.24
CA VAL A 507 -2.09 -12.06 -4.75
C VAL A 507 -1.08 -11.06 -4.20
N ARG A 508 -0.17 -10.63 -5.08
CA ARG A 508 0.66 -9.47 -4.82
C ARG A 508 -0.31 -8.31 -4.69
N ASP A 509 -0.38 -7.68 -3.51
CA ASP A 509 -0.76 -6.28 -3.44
C ASP A 509 0.07 -5.51 -4.50
N SER A 510 -0.44 -4.37 -4.99
CA SER A 510 0.27 -3.56 -5.98
C SER A 510 1.73 -3.32 -5.56
N ALA A 511 2.65 -3.16 -6.52
CA ALA A 511 4.09 -3.09 -6.23
C ALA A 511 4.46 -2.07 -5.13
N ALA A 512 3.68 -1.00 -5.00
CA ALA A 512 3.75 -0.01 -3.93
C ALA A 512 3.60 -0.58 -2.49
N ALA A 513 2.94 -1.72 -2.28
CA ALA A 513 2.84 -2.37 -0.98
C ALA A 513 4.13 -3.11 -0.59
N VAL A 514 4.69 -3.90 -1.52
CA VAL A 514 6.02 -4.51 -1.34
C VAL A 514 7.08 -3.41 -1.17
N GLN A 515 7.00 -2.34 -1.98
CA GLN A 515 7.84 -1.15 -1.83
C GLN A 515 7.73 -0.51 -0.45
N ARG A 516 6.52 -0.33 0.10
CA ARG A 516 6.32 0.21 1.47
C ARG A 516 6.93 -0.70 2.54
N GLU A 517 6.84 -2.03 2.42
CA GLU A 517 7.50 -2.95 3.34
C GLU A 517 9.02 -2.87 3.24
N MET A 518 9.56 -2.86 2.01
CA MET A 518 11.00 -2.75 1.78
C MET A 518 11.54 -1.42 2.33
N LEU A 519 10.87 -0.29 2.08
CA LEU A 519 11.22 1.01 2.65
C LEU A 519 11.20 0.98 4.19
N ALA A 520 10.17 0.40 4.81
CA ALA A 520 10.11 0.26 6.27
C ALA A 520 11.27 -0.61 6.82
N CYS A 521 11.67 -1.65 6.10
CA CYS A 521 12.84 -2.46 6.43
C CYS A 521 14.15 -1.67 6.30
N TYR A 522 14.40 -1.05 5.15
CA TYR A 522 15.60 -0.22 4.92
C TYR A 522 15.72 0.87 5.98
N SER A 523 14.65 1.60 6.29
CA SER A 523 14.68 2.62 7.34
C SER A 523 14.93 2.05 8.74
N LEU A 524 14.61 0.78 9.04
CA LEU A 524 15.05 0.14 10.29
C LEU A 524 16.55 -0.21 10.23
N ILE A 525 17.02 -0.73 9.09
CA ILE A 525 18.43 -1.11 8.88
C ILE A 525 19.34 0.12 8.92
N GLU A 526 18.91 1.26 8.36
CA GLU A 526 19.60 2.54 8.44
C GLU A 526 19.68 3.06 9.89
N ARG A 527 18.58 3.01 10.65
CA ARG A 527 18.55 3.46 12.06
C ARG A 527 19.34 2.56 13.01
N LYS A 528 19.41 1.25 12.75
CA LYS A 528 20.06 0.27 13.64
C LYS A 528 21.47 -0.10 13.16
N GLY A 529 21.83 0.20 11.92
CA GLY A 529 23.08 -0.24 11.29
C GLY A 529 23.04 -1.71 10.85
N ARG A 530 23.82 -2.02 9.82
CA ARG A 530 24.09 -3.41 9.37
C ARG A 530 24.98 -4.14 10.40
N GLY A 531 25.02 -5.46 10.34
CA GLY A 531 25.80 -6.26 11.28
C GLY A 531 25.75 -7.76 11.03
N VAL A 532 25.55 -8.54 12.08
CA VAL A 532 25.56 -10.02 12.02
C VAL A 532 24.14 -10.54 11.94
N VAL A 533 23.83 -11.29 10.89
CA VAL A 533 22.53 -11.90 10.65
C VAL A 533 22.56 -13.36 11.06
N TYR A 534 21.69 -13.73 12.01
CA TYR A 534 21.51 -15.10 12.48
C TYR A 534 20.29 -15.76 11.82
N TYR A 535 20.53 -16.89 11.17
CA TYR A 535 19.50 -17.81 10.70
C TYR A 535 19.55 -19.10 11.52
N GLY A 536 18.40 -19.75 11.72
CA GLY A 536 18.34 -21.00 12.50
C GLY A 536 16.91 -21.50 12.73
N SER A 537 16.80 -22.69 13.32
CA SER A 537 15.52 -23.37 13.50
C SER A 537 14.59 -22.65 14.47
N ALA A 538 13.41 -22.24 13.96
CA ALA A 538 12.29 -21.80 14.79
C ALA A 538 11.53 -22.93 15.52
N ARG A 539 12.04 -24.18 15.46
CA ARG A 539 11.47 -25.34 16.16
C ARG A 539 12.29 -25.81 17.37
N LEU A 540 13.59 -25.56 17.38
CA LEU A 540 14.49 -25.90 18.51
C LEU A 540 14.35 -24.82 19.58
N LYS A 541 13.95 -25.19 20.80
CA LYS A 541 13.69 -24.25 21.91
C LYS A 541 14.75 -24.38 23.01
N GLN A 542 14.46 -23.84 24.19
CA GLN A 542 15.28 -23.88 25.40
C GLN A 542 15.63 -25.29 25.91
N ASP A 543 14.93 -26.33 25.42
CA ASP A 543 15.20 -27.75 25.66
C ASP A 543 16.23 -28.36 24.69
N SER A 544 16.68 -27.60 23.68
CA SER A 544 17.67 -28.03 22.69
C SER A 544 19.10 -28.01 23.25
N PRO A 545 19.94 -29.04 23.02
CA PRO A 545 21.36 -29.04 23.38
C PRO A 545 22.19 -28.00 22.60
N HIS A 546 21.59 -27.29 21.65
CA HIS A 546 22.21 -26.19 20.91
C HIS A 546 21.79 -24.80 21.44
N TRP A 547 20.78 -24.69 22.32
CA TRP A 547 20.21 -23.41 22.74
C TRP A 547 21.23 -22.53 23.48
N ASP A 548 21.84 -23.04 24.56
CA ASP A 548 22.79 -22.27 25.36
C ASP A 548 24.05 -21.90 24.56
N ARG A 549 24.46 -22.76 23.62
CA ARG A 549 25.54 -22.45 22.67
C ARG A 549 25.18 -21.28 21.75
N ALA A 550 23.94 -21.18 21.28
CA ALA A 550 23.47 -20.05 20.49
C ALA A 550 23.31 -18.76 21.31
N VAL A 551 22.83 -18.83 22.57
CA VAL A 551 22.81 -17.68 23.49
C VAL A 551 24.23 -17.17 23.76
N GLN A 552 25.17 -18.08 24.02
CA GLN A 552 26.56 -17.74 24.26
C GLN A 552 27.20 -17.12 23.01
N LEU A 553 27.00 -17.71 21.82
CA LEU A 553 27.53 -17.17 20.57
C LEU A 553 26.99 -15.78 20.27
N GLY A 554 25.67 -15.58 20.41
CA GLY A 554 25.01 -14.30 20.22
C GLY A 554 25.58 -13.20 21.13
N ARG A 555 25.96 -13.56 22.37
CA ARG A 555 26.63 -12.66 23.30
C ARG A 555 28.05 -12.33 22.83
N ASP A 556 28.86 -13.35 22.59
CA ASP A 556 30.31 -13.21 22.36
C ASP A 556 30.59 -12.49 21.03
N VAL A 557 29.82 -12.77 19.98
CA VAL A 557 29.94 -12.08 18.67
C VAL A 557 29.50 -10.63 18.77
N ALA A 558 28.44 -10.32 19.52
CA ALA A 558 27.98 -8.94 19.72
C ALA A 558 28.96 -8.12 20.58
N GLN A 559 29.68 -8.76 21.52
CA GLN A 559 30.82 -8.15 22.21
C GLN A 559 32.00 -7.91 21.26
N LEU A 560 32.41 -8.93 20.50
CA LEU A 560 33.58 -8.92 19.61
C LEU A 560 33.48 -7.89 18.48
N LEU A 561 32.35 -7.87 17.76
CA LEU A 561 32.19 -7.04 16.56
C LEU A 561 31.54 -5.69 16.85
N GLY A 562 30.78 -5.57 17.95
CA GLY A 562 30.12 -4.34 18.39
C GLY A 562 28.93 -3.86 17.52
N CYS A 563 28.69 -4.50 16.38
CA CYS A 563 27.61 -4.22 15.44
C CYS A 563 26.24 -4.76 15.89
N THR A 564 25.19 -4.48 15.12
CA THR A 564 23.83 -4.95 15.39
C THR A 564 23.66 -6.43 15.13
N THR A 565 22.95 -7.11 16.03
CA THR A 565 22.55 -8.51 15.87
C THR A 565 21.16 -8.59 15.23
N TRP A 566 21.12 -9.08 13.99
CA TRP A 566 19.93 -9.23 13.18
C TRP A 566 19.42 -10.68 13.17
N SER A 567 18.10 -10.86 13.13
CA SER A 567 17.50 -12.17 12.88
C SER A 567 16.10 -12.03 12.27
N GLY A 568 15.47 -13.16 11.94
CA GLY A 568 14.05 -13.20 11.56
C GLY A 568 13.08 -12.77 12.68
N GLY A 569 13.55 -12.55 13.92
CA GLY A 569 12.68 -12.22 15.06
C GLY A 569 11.66 -13.31 15.41
N GLY A 570 11.97 -14.55 15.01
CA GLY A 570 11.21 -15.77 15.31
C GLY A 570 11.69 -16.45 16.60
N PRO A 571 10.86 -17.32 17.20
CA PRO A 571 11.28 -18.11 18.36
C PRO A 571 12.44 -19.05 18.01
N GLY A 572 13.05 -19.68 19.02
CA GLY A 572 14.02 -20.75 18.80
C GLY A 572 15.46 -20.28 18.64
N MET A 573 16.23 -20.84 17.69
CA MET A 573 17.67 -20.54 17.57
C MET A 573 17.98 -19.05 17.28
N MET A 574 17.09 -18.35 16.56
CA MET A 574 17.18 -16.91 16.32
C MET A 574 16.91 -16.07 17.58
N GLU A 575 15.93 -16.49 18.38
CA GLU A 575 15.62 -15.92 19.70
C GLU A 575 16.79 -16.11 20.66
N ALA A 576 17.39 -17.30 20.72
CA ALA A 576 18.56 -17.60 21.53
C ALA A 576 19.73 -16.64 21.24
N ALA A 577 20.14 -16.52 19.98
CA ALA A 577 21.23 -15.61 19.59
C ALA A 577 20.90 -14.13 19.89
N THR A 578 19.65 -13.71 19.67
CA THR A 578 19.24 -12.33 19.95
C THR A 578 19.20 -12.02 21.45
N ILE A 579 18.78 -12.99 22.29
CA ILE A 579 18.85 -12.90 23.75
C ILE A 579 20.32 -12.81 24.21
N GLY A 580 21.22 -13.51 23.54
CA GLY A 580 22.67 -13.38 23.73
C GLY A 580 23.15 -11.94 23.59
N ALA A 581 22.86 -11.29 22.45
CA ALA A 581 23.23 -9.90 22.20
C ALA A 581 22.55 -8.90 23.15
N LEU A 582 21.27 -9.10 23.48
CA LEU A 582 20.54 -8.29 24.45
C LEU A 582 21.18 -8.37 25.86
N SER A 583 21.72 -9.55 26.26
CA SER A 583 22.35 -9.74 27.57
C SER A 583 23.61 -8.91 27.81
N VAL A 584 24.16 -8.29 26.76
CA VAL A 584 25.32 -7.37 26.79
C VAL A 584 24.99 -5.97 26.28
N GLY A 585 23.71 -5.61 26.21
CA GLY A 585 23.25 -4.26 25.86
C GLY A 585 23.57 -3.82 24.43
N LYS A 586 23.85 -4.78 23.53
CA LYS A 586 24.17 -4.49 22.13
C LYS A 586 22.90 -4.33 21.29
N PRO A 587 22.91 -3.50 20.23
CA PRO A 587 21.74 -3.28 19.40
C PRO A 587 21.29 -4.56 18.70
N VAL A 588 19.98 -4.72 18.54
CA VAL A 588 19.34 -5.84 17.85
C VAL A 588 18.31 -5.37 16.84
N GLY A 589 18.02 -6.20 15.84
CA GLY A 589 17.01 -5.95 14.81
C GLY A 589 16.29 -7.22 14.38
N GLY A 590 14.98 -7.15 14.15
CA GLY A 590 14.18 -8.30 13.72
C GLY A 590 13.29 -8.02 12.53
N ILE A 591 13.43 -8.80 11.45
CA ILE A 591 12.52 -8.75 10.29
C ILE A 591 11.55 -9.93 10.34
N ARG A 592 10.36 -9.68 10.92
CA ARG A 592 9.37 -10.69 11.32
C ARG A 592 8.39 -11.01 10.20
N ILE A 593 7.73 -12.17 10.28
CA ILE A 593 6.68 -12.60 9.35
C ILE A 593 5.50 -13.22 10.12
N GLN A 594 4.29 -13.18 9.55
CA GLN A 594 3.08 -13.62 10.24
C GLN A 594 3.02 -15.12 10.55
N ARG A 595 3.58 -15.96 9.66
CA ARG A 595 3.63 -17.41 9.82
C ARG A 595 5.05 -17.92 9.66
N GLU A 596 5.52 -18.65 10.65
CA GLU A 596 6.87 -19.18 10.71
C GLU A 596 6.83 -20.63 11.18
N ALA A 597 7.62 -21.50 10.55
CA ALA A 597 7.55 -22.96 10.74
C ALA A 597 6.13 -23.58 10.55
N GLY A 598 5.23 -22.87 9.87
CA GLY A 598 3.81 -23.22 9.66
C GLY A 598 2.84 -22.63 10.69
N THR A 599 3.34 -22.17 11.83
CA THR A 599 2.56 -21.60 12.96
C THR A 599 2.49 -20.08 12.93
N THR A 600 1.44 -19.49 13.47
CA THR A 600 1.35 -18.03 13.66
C THR A 600 2.36 -17.58 14.74
N VAL A 601 3.15 -16.56 14.45
CA VAL A 601 4.13 -16.01 15.40
C VAL A 601 3.41 -15.32 16.56
N ARG A 602 3.91 -15.49 17.80
CA ARG A 602 3.30 -14.91 19.01
C ARG A 602 3.42 -13.37 19.01
N THR A 603 2.39 -12.71 19.53
CA THR A 603 2.30 -11.24 19.68
C THR A 603 3.26 -10.68 20.71
N ALA A 604 3.55 -11.42 21.79
CA ALA A 604 4.65 -11.07 22.68
C ALA A 604 6.00 -11.25 21.95
N SER A 605 6.85 -10.22 21.99
CA SER A 605 8.16 -10.19 21.36
C SER A 605 9.25 -10.03 22.41
N TYR A 606 10.36 -10.76 22.25
CA TYR A 606 11.59 -10.53 23.00
C TYR A 606 12.40 -9.34 22.43
N LEU A 607 12.07 -8.88 21.21
CA LEU A 607 12.64 -7.69 20.59
C LEU A 607 11.97 -6.42 21.12
N PRO A 608 12.72 -5.33 21.39
CA PRO A 608 12.16 -4.01 21.65
C PRO A 608 11.24 -3.51 20.52
N ALA A 609 10.24 -2.71 20.86
CA ALA A 609 9.20 -2.29 19.91
C ALA A 609 9.72 -1.46 18.72
N ASP A 610 10.77 -0.66 18.94
CA ASP A 610 11.44 0.15 17.92
C ASP A 610 12.42 -0.65 17.02
N SER A 611 12.67 -1.90 17.40
CA SER A 611 13.76 -2.76 16.91
C SER A 611 13.26 -3.91 16.04
N GLN A 612 12.01 -3.84 15.55
CA GLN A 612 11.43 -4.85 14.67
C GLN A 612 10.53 -4.25 13.59
N VAL A 613 10.54 -4.87 12.41
CA VAL A 613 9.59 -4.61 11.30
C VAL A 613 8.91 -5.93 10.96
N PHE A 614 7.66 -5.86 10.50
CA PHE A 614 6.84 -7.02 10.19
C PHE A 614 6.49 -7.01 8.69
N CYS A 615 6.89 -8.06 7.98
CA CYS A 615 6.61 -8.26 6.57
C CYS A 615 5.41 -9.20 6.38
N ARG A 616 4.51 -8.84 5.46
CA ARG A 616 3.53 -9.73 4.83
C ARG A 616 4.22 -10.63 3.80
N TYR A 617 5.17 -10.09 3.05
CA TYR A 617 5.82 -10.80 1.95
C TYR A 617 7.17 -11.39 2.33
N LEU A 618 7.38 -12.67 2.02
CA LEU A 618 8.67 -13.35 2.23
C LEU A 618 9.80 -12.69 1.41
N SER A 619 9.50 -12.10 0.25
CA SER A 619 10.46 -11.34 -0.55
C SER A 619 10.95 -10.07 0.16
N SER A 620 10.06 -9.32 0.82
CA SER A 620 10.44 -8.16 1.66
C SER A 620 11.39 -8.61 2.76
N ARG A 621 11.04 -9.72 3.45
CA ARG A 621 11.84 -10.31 4.53
C ARG A 621 13.23 -10.74 4.06
N LYS A 622 13.30 -11.51 2.97
CA LYS A 622 14.56 -12.02 2.39
C LYS A 622 15.50 -10.87 2.03
N VAL A 623 15.03 -9.90 1.23
CA VAL A 623 15.88 -8.75 0.82
C VAL A 623 16.34 -7.94 2.03
N ALA A 624 15.50 -7.73 3.05
CA ALA A 624 15.89 -7.03 4.27
C ALA A 624 16.91 -7.81 5.13
N LEU A 625 16.75 -9.13 5.28
CA LEU A 625 17.71 -9.95 6.02
C LEU A 625 19.05 -10.04 5.28
N VAL A 626 19.04 -10.13 3.94
CA VAL A 626 20.25 -9.93 3.11
C VAL A 626 20.86 -8.56 3.40
N ASP A 627 20.13 -7.47 3.18
CA ASP A 627 20.66 -6.10 3.29
C ASP A 627 21.23 -5.81 4.69
N SER A 628 20.59 -6.29 5.75
CA SER A 628 21.05 -6.12 7.14
C SER A 628 22.45 -6.72 7.43
N GLY A 629 22.93 -7.64 6.58
CA GLY A 629 24.27 -8.23 6.66
C GLY A 629 25.25 -7.75 5.57
N VAL A 630 24.85 -6.81 4.69
CA VAL A 630 25.73 -6.33 3.61
C VAL A 630 26.87 -5.48 4.19
N ARG A 631 28.11 -5.82 3.81
CA ARG A 631 29.30 -4.99 4.07
C ARG A 631 29.39 -3.88 3.03
N MET A 632 29.26 -2.62 3.44
CA MET A 632 29.24 -1.46 2.53
C MET A 632 30.60 -0.74 2.44
N LYS A 633 31.45 -0.91 3.45
CA LYS A 633 32.84 -0.39 3.50
C LYS A 633 33.74 -1.34 4.29
N GLU A 634 35.05 -1.16 4.19
CA GLU A 634 36.03 -2.03 4.85
C GLU A 634 35.89 -2.05 6.39
N SER A 635 35.52 -0.93 7.02
CA SER A 635 35.30 -0.82 8.46
C SER A 635 33.94 -1.32 8.96
N ASP A 636 33.10 -1.91 8.10
CA ASP A 636 31.87 -2.58 8.54
C ASP A 636 32.14 -4.01 9.01
N HIS A 637 31.83 -4.28 10.28
CA HIS A 637 31.74 -5.64 10.82
C HIS A 637 30.37 -6.24 10.54
N THR A 638 30.32 -7.32 9.75
CA THR A 638 29.11 -8.01 9.29
C THR A 638 29.37 -9.50 9.18
N ALA A 639 28.33 -10.33 9.22
CA ALA A 639 28.44 -11.78 8.98
C ALA A 639 27.07 -12.40 8.73
N TYR A 640 27.03 -13.56 8.06
CA TYR A 640 25.86 -14.44 8.03
C TYR A 640 26.18 -15.74 8.76
N LEU A 641 25.48 -16.00 9.85
CA LEU A 641 25.73 -17.13 10.76
C LEU A 641 24.53 -18.08 10.77
N PHE A 642 24.77 -19.33 10.36
CA PHE A 642 23.74 -20.36 10.19
C PHE A 642 23.80 -21.41 11.30
N LEU A 643 23.00 -21.20 12.34
CA LEU A 643 22.78 -22.15 13.44
C LEU A 643 22.00 -23.39 12.95
N PRO A 644 21.97 -24.50 13.73
CA PRO A 644 21.12 -25.66 13.44
C PRO A 644 19.69 -25.30 13.03
N GLY A 645 19.30 -25.79 11.85
CA GLY A 645 18.25 -25.21 11.02
C GLY A 645 17.42 -26.24 10.26
N GLY A 646 16.32 -25.77 9.67
CA GLY A 646 15.46 -26.57 8.80
C GLY A 646 15.37 -25.97 7.39
N LEU A 647 14.36 -26.37 6.62
CA LEU A 647 14.16 -25.92 5.24
C LEU A 647 14.22 -24.38 5.05
N GLY A 648 13.73 -23.58 6.00
CA GLY A 648 13.86 -22.12 5.95
C GLY A 648 15.31 -21.65 6.05
N THR A 649 16.06 -22.16 7.03
CA THR A 649 17.50 -21.89 7.21
C THR A 649 18.33 -22.37 6.01
N MET A 650 17.89 -23.42 5.33
CA MET A 650 18.53 -23.92 4.10
C MET A 650 18.22 -23.03 2.89
N ASP A 651 16.97 -22.60 2.72
CA ASP A 651 16.55 -21.60 1.72
C ASP A 651 17.30 -20.26 1.90
N GLU A 652 17.41 -19.79 3.14
CA GLU A 652 18.18 -18.61 3.54
C GLU A 652 19.70 -18.78 3.27
N LEU A 653 20.26 -19.98 3.49
CA LEU A 653 21.66 -20.30 3.18
C LEU A 653 21.92 -20.32 1.67
N PHE A 654 21.09 -21.02 0.90
CA PHE A 654 21.24 -21.12 -0.55
C PHE A 654 21.04 -19.76 -1.23
N GLU A 655 20.17 -18.88 -0.72
CA GLU A 655 20.02 -17.51 -1.19
C GLU A 655 21.31 -16.69 -0.99
N ILE A 656 21.91 -16.73 0.21
CA ILE A 656 23.19 -16.05 0.48
C ILE A 656 24.32 -16.60 -0.41
N LEU A 657 24.44 -17.92 -0.54
CA LEU A 657 25.46 -18.54 -1.41
C LEU A 657 25.28 -18.16 -2.88
N THR A 658 24.04 -18.15 -3.37
CA THR A 658 23.72 -17.73 -4.75
C THR A 658 24.08 -16.25 -4.97
N LEU A 659 23.83 -15.37 -3.99
CA LEU A 659 24.18 -13.95 -4.09
C LEU A 659 25.70 -13.72 -4.08
N VAL A 660 26.48 -14.53 -3.35
CA VAL A 660 27.96 -14.51 -3.39
C VAL A 660 28.47 -15.04 -4.74
N GLN A 661 27.97 -16.19 -5.21
CA GLN A 661 28.30 -16.78 -6.52
C GLN A 661 28.04 -15.79 -7.67
N LEU A 662 26.89 -15.10 -7.66
CA LEU A 662 26.51 -14.08 -8.64
C LEU A 662 27.19 -12.71 -8.43
N LYS A 663 28.07 -12.58 -7.42
CA LYS A 663 28.76 -11.32 -7.04
C LYS A 663 27.80 -10.15 -6.80
N LYS A 664 26.60 -10.45 -6.29
CA LYS A 664 25.60 -9.48 -5.81
C LYS A 664 25.76 -9.17 -4.32
N LEU A 665 26.40 -10.10 -3.60
CA LEU A 665 26.86 -9.94 -2.22
C LEU A 665 28.38 -10.12 -2.19
N GLY A 666 29.08 -9.35 -1.35
CA GLY A 666 30.52 -9.52 -1.10
C GLY A 666 31.48 -9.09 -2.22
N SER A 667 31.01 -8.50 -3.33
CA SER A 667 31.81 -8.26 -4.54
C SER A 667 32.88 -7.17 -4.40
N SER A 668 32.54 -6.04 -3.77
CA SER A 668 33.50 -4.96 -3.44
C SER A 668 34.09 -5.13 -2.04
N HIS A 669 33.28 -5.58 -1.09
CA HIS A 669 33.66 -5.82 0.29
C HIS A 669 33.15 -7.20 0.72
N PRO A 670 33.99 -8.24 0.65
CA PRO A 670 33.61 -9.59 1.05
C PRO A 670 33.07 -9.66 2.49
N VAL A 671 32.10 -10.54 2.73
CA VAL A 671 31.43 -10.77 4.01
C VAL A 671 31.53 -12.26 4.40
N PRO A 672 31.80 -12.62 5.67
CA PRO A 672 31.95 -14.01 6.06
C PRO A 672 30.60 -14.73 6.16
N VAL A 673 30.53 -15.93 5.57
CA VAL A 673 29.36 -16.83 5.59
C VAL A 673 29.76 -18.09 6.33
N VAL A 674 29.16 -18.33 7.51
CA VAL A 674 29.57 -19.41 8.42
C VAL A 674 28.40 -20.35 8.74
N LEU A 675 28.57 -21.62 8.36
CA LEU A 675 27.70 -22.73 8.73
C LEU A 675 28.18 -23.31 10.06
N ILE A 676 27.29 -23.38 11.05
CA ILE A 676 27.64 -23.77 12.42
C ILE A 676 27.22 -25.22 12.63
N ASP A 677 28.18 -26.13 12.45
CA ASP A 677 27.97 -27.57 12.44
C ASP A 677 28.16 -28.19 13.84
N TYR A 678 27.34 -27.73 14.78
CA TYR A 678 27.31 -28.29 16.14
C TYR A 678 27.01 -29.79 16.08
N ASP A 679 27.93 -30.60 16.62
CA ASP A 679 27.80 -32.05 16.79
C ASP A 679 27.53 -32.83 15.48
N GLY A 680 27.89 -32.24 14.32
CA GLY A 680 27.67 -32.84 13.00
C GLY A 680 26.25 -32.69 12.44
N PHE A 681 25.43 -31.78 12.98
CA PHE A 681 24.08 -31.46 12.51
C PHE A 681 23.95 -31.26 10.98
N TYR A 682 24.96 -30.65 10.35
CA TYR A 682 24.99 -30.34 8.92
C TYR A 682 25.85 -31.32 8.07
N SER A 683 26.44 -32.36 8.65
CA SER A 683 27.24 -33.37 7.91
C SER A 683 26.49 -33.94 6.69
N GLY A 684 25.18 -34.18 6.81
CA GLY A 684 24.34 -34.65 5.70
C GLY A 684 24.13 -33.62 4.59
N LEU A 685 24.11 -32.32 4.93
CA LEU A 685 24.09 -31.22 3.94
C LEU A 685 25.45 -31.09 3.24
N LEU A 686 26.56 -31.23 3.97
CA LEU A 686 27.91 -31.25 3.40
C LEU A 686 28.12 -32.44 2.46
N GLN A 687 27.59 -33.62 2.82
CA GLN A 687 27.57 -34.79 1.94
C GLN A 687 26.72 -34.56 0.68
N PHE A 688 25.57 -33.89 0.80
CA PHE A 688 24.75 -33.49 -0.35
C PHE A 688 25.48 -32.50 -1.28
N LEU A 689 26.12 -31.47 -0.73
CA LEU A 689 26.93 -30.53 -1.52
C LEU A 689 28.09 -31.23 -2.24
N ARG A 690 28.74 -32.20 -1.60
CA ARG A 690 29.75 -33.07 -2.23
C ARG A 690 29.17 -33.93 -3.35
N ALA A 691 27.92 -34.40 -3.21
CA ALA A 691 27.23 -35.11 -4.28
C ALA A 691 26.89 -34.19 -5.46
N CYS A 692 26.54 -32.92 -5.22
CA CYS A 692 26.35 -31.92 -6.26
C CYS A 692 27.63 -31.64 -7.05
N ASP A 693 28.79 -31.53 -6.39
CA ASP A 693 30.11 -31.40 -7.05
C ASP A 693 30.46 -32.63 -7.89
N ALA A 694 30.25 -33.83 -7.35
CA ALA A 694 30.44 -35.09 -8.08
C ALA A 694 29.50 -35.26 -9.30
N ASN A 695 28.36 -34.55 -9.34
CA ASN A 695 27.43 -34.53 -10.49
C ASN A 695 27.55 -33.26 -11.35
N GLY A 696 28.48 -32.35 -11.04
CA GLY A 696 28.70 -31.11 -11.79
C GLY A 696 27.59 -30.06 -11.64
N THR A 697 26.74 -30.12 -10.62
CA THR A 697 25.63 -29.17 -10.41
C THR A 697 25.97 -28.00 -9.47
N VAL A 698 27.07 -28.09 -8.72
CA VAL A 698 27.67 -27.03 -7.91
C VAL A 698 29.18 -27.24 -7.96
N GLY A 699 30.00 -26.22 -8.19
CA GLY A 699 31.46 -26.36 -8.19
C GLY A 699 32.09 -26.14 -6.82
N ALA A 700 33.08 -26.95 -6.44
CA ALA A 700 33.92 -26.68 -5.28
C ALA A 700 34.52 -25.25 -5.21
N PRO A 701 34.83 -24.54 -6.32
CA PRO A 701 35.22 -23.12 -6.26
C PRO A 701 34.12 -22.17 -5.77
N GLU A 702 32.84 -22.53 -5.94
CA GLU A 702 31.67 -21.73 -5.57
C GLU A 702 31.37 -21.87 -4.06
N LEU A 703 31.68 -23.04 -3.50
CA LEU A 703 31.65 -23.31 -2.06
C LEU A 703 32.95 -22.93 -1.34
N ARG A 704 33.74 -22.01 -1.93
CA ARG A 704 34.97 -21.48 -1.32
C ARG A 704 34.68 -20.63 -0.10
N ASP A 705 33.68 -19.75 -0.20
CA ASP A 705 33.42 -18.71 0.79
C ASP A 705 32.39 -19.14 1.85
N LEU A 706 31.87 -20.36 1.72
CA LEU A 706 31.20 -21.08 2.80
C LEU A 706 32.24 -21.67 3.76
N ILE A 707 32.32 -21.07 4.95
CA ILE A 707 33.11 -21.56 6.07
C ILE A 707 32.22 -22.45 6.94
N VAL A 708 32.75 -23.58 7.41
CA VAL A 708 32.11 -24.46 8.40
C VAL A 708 32.87 -24.32 9.71
N ALA A 709 32.14 -24.18 10.82
CA ALA A 709 32.69 -24.15 12.16
C ALA A 709 31.91 -25.11 13.08
N GLN A 710 32.60 -26.05 13.72
CA GLN A 710 31.99 -27.07 14.59
C GLN A 710 31.58 -26.53 15.97
N ASP A 711 32.16 -25.40 16.40
CA ASP A 711 31.92 -24.80 17.73
C ASP A 711 32.00 -23.26 17.73
N ASN A 712 31.66 -22.65 18.87
CA ASN A 712 31.66 -21.19 19.04
C ASN A 712 33.06 -20.55 18.98
N ALA A 713 34.10 -21.24 19.47
CA ALA A 713 35.46 -20.74 19.42
C ALA A 713 35.95 -20.68 17.97
N GLY A 714 35.57 -21.66 17.14
CA GLY A 714 35.76 -21.65 15.69
C GLY A 714 35.10 -20.44 15.02
N VAL A 715 33.83 -20.15 15.30
CA VAL A 715 33.14 -18.95 14.77
C VAL A 715 33.85 -17.66 15.20
N LEU A 716 34.24 -17.55 16.46
CA LEU A 716 34.94 -16.38 16.99
C LEU A 716 36.39 -16.26 16.46
N GLN A 717 37.04 -17.37 16.10
CA GLN A 717 38.35 -17.39 15.43
C GLN A 717 38.22 -16.92 13.97
N VAL A 718 37.20 -17.38 13.25
CA VAL A 718 36.88 -16.92 11.89
C VAL A 718 36.70 -15.40 11.90
N LEU A 719 35.81 -14.88 12.77
CA LEU A 719 35.51 -13.45 12.81
C LEU A 719 36.71 -12.59 13.24
N ARG A 720 37.53 -13.04 14.20
CA ARG A 720 38.78 -12.33 14.54
C ARG A 720 39.76 -12.30 13.38
N SER A 721 40.01 -13.44 12.73
CA SER A 721 40.96 -13.56 11.62
C SER A 721 40.51 -12.77 10.40
N TYR A 722 39.20 -12.77 10.12
CA TYR A 722 38.59 -12.07 8.99
C TYR A 722 38.66 -10.55 9.10
N TYR A 723 38.51 -10.02 10.33
CA TYR A 723 38.53 -8.59 10.62
C TYR A 723 39.84 -8.09 11.25
N ASN A 724 40.89 -8.93 11.28
CA ASN A 724 42.19 -8.64 11.88
C ASN A 724 42.10 -8.14 13.34
N LEU A 725 41.15 -8.67 14.12
CA LEU A 725 40.88 -8.24 15.49
C LEU A 725 41.85 -8.91 16.50
N PRO A 726 42.17 -8.25 17.63
CA PRO A 726 43.07 -8.80 18.63
C PRO A 726 42.64 -10.16 19.19
N SER A 727 43.63 -11.03 19.44
CA SER A 727 43.47 -12.29 20.16
C SER A 727 43.63 -12.08 21.67
N ASP A 728 42.66 -12.52 22.48
CA ASP A 728 42.61 -12.31 23.94
C ASP A 728 43.56 -13.22 24.75
N GLY A 729 44.81 -13.40 24.28
CA GLY A 729 45.90 -14.11 24.97
C GLY A 729 45.74 -15.62 25.17
N ALA A 730 44.53 -16.17 25.05
CA ALA A 730 44.23 -17.58 25.26
C ALA A 730 44.81 -18.46 24.14
N SER A 731 45.88 -19.19 24.46
CA SER A 731 46.61 -20.06 23.53
C SER A 731 45.89 -21.38 23.26
N HIS A 732 44.89 -21.36 22.38
CA HIS A 732 44.25 -22.56 21.84
C HIS A 732 44.36 -22.63 20.30
N GLN A 733 45.00 -23.70 19.84
CA GLN A 733 45.06 -24.21 18.47
C GLN A 733 45.27 -25.74 18.58
N PRO A 734 44.93 -26.57 17.57
CA PRO A 734 44.91 -26.27 16.14
C PRO A 734 43.52 -26.11 15.49
N ALA A 735 43.54 -25.73 14.21
CA ALA A 735 42.40 -25.40 13.34
C ALA A 735 41.41 -26.56 13.00
N ALA A 736 41.32 -27.61 13.83
CA ALA A 736 40.48 -28.77 13.51
C ALA A 736 38.97 -28.46 13.49
N SER A 737 38.51 -27.46 14.26
CA SER A 737 37.08 -27.12 14.36
C SER A 737 36.57 -26.14 13.30
N VAL A 738 37.40 -25.75 12.32
CA VAL A 738 37.01 -24.82 11.23
C VAL A 738 37.63 -25.23 9.90
N TYR A 739 36.82 -25.27 8.83
CA TYR A 739 37.29 -25.52 7.47
C TYR A 739 36.41 -24.84 6.42
N ARG A 740 36.89 -24.68 5.18
CA ARG A 740 36.04 -24.30 4.04
C ARG A 740 35.31 -25.50 3.48
N ALA A 741 34.05 -25.37 3.09
CA ALA A 741 33.29 -26.45 2.45
C ALA A 741 33.99 -26.97 1.17
N SER A 742 34.61 -26.07 0.38
CA SER A 742 35.47 -26.42 -0.75
C SER A 742 36.68 -27.29 -0.41
N ALA A 743 37.20 -27.27 0.83
CA ALA A 743 38.30 -28.14 1.26
C ALA A 743 37.78 -29.54 1.58
N TYR A 744 36.71 -29.63 2.39
CA TYR A 744 35.99 -30.87 2.71
C TYR A 744 35.62 -31.69 1.45
N ILE A 745 35.03 -31.03 0.45
CA ILE A 745 34.64 -31.68 -0.82
C ILE A 745 35.86 -32.27 -1.55
N ARG A 746 36.91 -31.46 -1.75
CA ARG A 746 38.15 -31.87 -2.44
C ARG A 746 38.92 -32.97 -1.69
N LEU A 747 38.83 -33.02 -0.37
CA LEU A 747 39.47 -34.01 0.50
C LEU A 747 38.55 -35.22 0.78
N GLY A 748 37.53 -35.43 -0.07
CA GLY A 748 36.71 -36.65 -0.04
C GLY A 748 35.65 -36.73 1.06
N GLY A 749 35.50 -35.67 1.87
CA GLY A 749 34.65 -35.65 3.06
C GLY A 749 35.39 -35.87 4.38
N ASP A 750 36.73 -35.79 4.39
CA ASP A 750 37.53 -35.83 5.62
C ASP A 750 37.62 -34.44 6.28
N GLU A 751 36.93 -34.29 7.43
CA GLU A 751 36.91 -33.05 8.21
C GLU A 751 38.24 -32.73 8.89
N GLN A 752 39.01 -33.74 9.32
CA GLN A 752 40.30 -33.53 9.96
C GLN A 752 41.33 -33.06 8.93
N ALA A 753 41.34 -33.67 7.75
CA ALA A 753 42.13 -33.19 6.62
C ALA A 753 41.70 -31.77 6.21
N ALA A 754 40.40 -31.49 6.15
CA ALA A 754 39.88 -30.16 5.79
C ALA A 754 40.27 -29.06 6.80
N GLY A 755 40.18 -29.32 8.11
CA GLY A 755 40.67 -28.39 9.14
C GLY A 755 42.19 -28.21 9.11
N SER A 756 42.95 -29.27 8.82
CA SER A 756 44.41 -29.20 8.67
C SER A 756 44.87 -28.37 7.45
N ALA A 757 44.00 -28.19 6.44
CA ALA A 757 44.27 -27.40 5.25
C ALA A 757 44.10 -25.88 5.44
N GLY A 758 43.44 -25.45 6.53
CA GLY A 758 43.30 -24.04 6.92
C GLY A 758 42.14 -23.26 6.26
N LEU A 759 42.12 -21.96 6.56
CA LEU A 759 41.16 -20.94 6.08
C LEU A 759 41.74 -20.12 4.92
#